data_AF-A0A226NDP6-F1
#
_entry.id   AF-A0A226NDP6-F1
#
_cell.length_a   1.000
_cell.length_b   1.000
_cell.length_c   1.000
_cell.angle_alpha   90.00
_cell.angle_beta   90.00
_cell.angle_gamma   90.00
#
_symmetry.space_group_name_H-M   'P 1'
#
loop_
_entity.id
_entity.type
_entity.pdbx_description
1 polymer ?
#
loop_
_entity_poly.entity_id
_entity_poly.type
_entity_poly.pdbx_seq_one_letter_code
_entity_poly.pdbx_strand_id
1 'polypeptide(L)'
;MQISWQWSSKVFKNTSIIPPETGMAHQVNLEYLSRVVFDVKDFLYPDSVVGTDSHTTMVNGLGILGWGVGGIETEAVMLGMPVTLTLPEVVGCELTGTASPLATSIDIVLGITKHLRQAEVAGKFVEFFGSGVSQLSVADRTTIANMCPEYGAILSFFPVDNVTLKHLKHAGFDEAKLEVMEAYLKAVKLFRNDESSSREPEYSQVVQISLSSIIPHVSGPKRSQDRVAVNNMKSDFQTCLNEKAGVKGFQIAAERQNDVVPVQYEGNQYELSHGCVVIAAVISCTNNCNPSVMLAAGLLAKKAVEAGLVVKPYIRTSLSPGSGMVTHYLSSSGVLPYLSKLGFEVVGYGCSTCVGNTAPLPEAIRNAIKQGDIVACGVLSGTKNFEGRLCDCVRANYLASPPLVVAYAIAGTVRIDFETEPLGTGFNGKSIYLRDIWPSREELHTVEEECVISSMFKELKEKMEVRMAKEPVLPQPIENAHVLLYLGDSVTTDHISPAGSIARSSAAAKYLSNKGLTPREFNSYGARRGNDAVMTRGTFANIKLLNKFIGKPAPKTVHFPSGQTLDVFEAAELYQKEGIPVIILAGKKYGLGSSRDWAAKGPFLLGVKAVLAESYEKVHKSQLIGIGIAPLQFLPGENPSTLGLTGREQFSILFPPELSPKMTLDIKTSTGKVFSVLALFENDVEITLFKWGGSLNFVARRFL
;
A
#
# COMPACT_ATOMS: atom_id res chain seq x y z
N MET A 1 -18.58 14.79 -7.04
CA MET A 1 -17.73 14.26 -5.95
C MET A 1 -17.73 15.19 -4.74
N GLN A 2 -16.94 16.28 -4.66
CA GLN A 2 -16.87 17.10 -3.42
C GLN A 2 -18.25 17.58 -2.92
N ILE A 3 -19.08 18.14 -3.80
CA ILE A 3 -20.49 18.51 -3.49
C ILE A 3 -21.31 17.30 -3.05
N SER A 4 -21.14 16.15 -3.71
CA SER A 4 -21.85 14.88 -3.43
C SER A 4 -21.52 14.34 -2.03
N TRP A 5 -20.25 14.44 -1.64
CA TRP A 5 -19.77 14.06 -0.31
C TRP A 5 -20.23 15.08 0.76
N GLN A 6 -20.09 16.38 0.52
CA GLN A 6 -20.62 17.44 1.41
C GLN A 6 -22.15 17.41 1.59
N TRP A 7 -22.87 16.74 0.68
CA TRP A 7 -24.28 16.41 0.83
C TRP A 7 -24.50 15.16 1.71
N SER A 8 -23.69 14.11 1.56
CA SER A 8 -23.83 12.88 2.35
C SER A 8 -23.50 13.05 3.83
N SER A 9 -22.53 13.90 4.21
CA SER A 9 -22.28 14.22 5.64
C SER A 9 -23.41 14.98 6.33
N LYS A 10 -24.33 15.58 5.54
CA LYS A 10 -25.57 16.15 6.04
C LYS A 10 -26.63 15.05 6.12
N VAL A 11 -26.95 14.41 4.99
CA VAL A 11 -28.09 13.48 4.87
C VAL A 11 -27.95 12.17 5.68
N PHE A 12 -26.74 11.74 6.03
CA PHE A 12 -26.53 10.52 6.83
C PHE A 12 -26.01 10.82 8.24
N LYS A 13 -26.64 10.22 9.26
CA LYS A 13 -26.10 10.21 10.63
C LYS A 13 -24.71 9.58 10.65
N ASN A 14 -23.91 9.98 11.64
CA ASN A 14 -22.58 9.46 11.93
C ASN A 14 -21.56 9.54 10.76
N THR A 15 -21.87 10.31 9.71
CA THR A 15 -21.04 10.44 8.50
C THR A 15 -20.19 11.71 8.57
N SER A 16 -19.03 11.62 9.21
CA SER A 16 -18.00 12.67 9.18
C SER A 16 -17.18 12.60 7.89
N ILE A 17 -16.78 13.75 7.34
CA ILE A 17 -16.00 13.83 6.10
C ILE A 17 -14.84 14.79 6.28
N ILE A 18 -13.64 14.26 6.12
CA ILE A 18 -12.39 15.02 6.05
C ILE A 18 -12.31 15.66 4.65
N PRO A 19 -12.09 16.99 4.52
CA PRO A 19 -11.98 17.62 3.22
C PRO A 19 -10.69 17.23 2.48
N PRO A 20 -10.59 17.52 1.16
CA PRO A 20 -9.33 17.39 0.43
C PRO A 20 -8.20 18.20 1.09
N GLU A 21 -6.96 17.78 0.81
CA GLU A 21 -5.72 18.46 1.24
C GLU A 21 -5.41 18.44 2.76
N THR A 22 -6.33 18.02 3.63
CA THR A 22 -6.09 17.86 5.08
C THR A 22 -5.04 16.79 5.41
N GLY A 23 -5.06 15.65 4.73
CA GLY A 23 -4.15 14.54 5.03
C GLY A 23 -4.46 13.24 4.28
N MET A 24 -3.64 12.22 4.51
CA MET A 24 -3.87 10.86 3.99
C MET A 24 -4.85 10.11 4.91
N ALA A 25 -5.77 9.35 4.33
CA ALA A 25 -6.91 8.76 5.05
C ALA A 25 -6.50 7.99 6.32
N HIS A 26 -5.49 7.11 6.25
CA HIS A 26 -5.05 6.30 7.39
C HIS A 26 -4.23 7.09 8.43
N GLN A 27 -3.56 8.16 8.00
CA GLN A 27 -2.84 9.07 8.90
C GLN A 27 -3.84 9.85 9.76
N VAL A 28 -4.84 10.46 9.13
CA VAL A 28 -5.97 11.12 9.82
C VAL A 28 -6.81 10.11 10.62
N ASN A 29 -6.81 8.83 10.24
CA ASN A 29 -7.45 7.77 11.01
C ASN A 29 -6.73 7.56 12.35
N LEU A 30 -5.41 7.41 12.35
CA LEU A 30 -4.60 7.31 13.58
C LEU A 30 -4.70 8.57 14.44
N GLU A 31 -4.51 9.74 13.84
CA GLU A 31 -4.37 11.00 14.56
C GLU A 31 -5.71 11.50 15.12
N TYR A 32 -6.82 11.39 14.36
CA TYR A 32 -8.06 12.10 14.67
C TYR A 32 -9.32 11.22 14.75
N LEU A 33 -9.37 10.10 14.03
CA LEU A 33 -10.54 9.21 14.02
C LEU A 33 -10.41 7.98 14.93
N SER A 34 -9.24 7.75 15.51
CA SER A 34 -9.01 6.70 16.51
C SER A 34 -9.52 7.13 17.88
N ARG A 35 -10.07 6.17 18.64
CA ARG A 35 -10.47 6.34 20.06
C ARG A 35 -9.76 5.35 20.98
N VAL A 36 -9.34 4.20 20.45
CA VAL A 36 -8.75 3.05 21.18
C VAL A 36 -9.72 2.37 22.17
N VAL A 37 -10.43 3.14 22.98
CA VAL A 37 -11.63 2.72 23.72
C VAL A 37 -12.75 3.70 23.42
N PHE A 38 -13.91 3.18 23.01
CA PHE A 38 -15.14 3.96 22.91
C PHE A 38 -15.76 4.15 24.29
N ASP A 39 -16.08 5.40 24.60
CA ASP A 39 -16.97 5.81 25.70
C ASP A 39 -18.30 6.26 25.08
N VAL A 40 -19.34 5.44 25.24
CA VAL A 40 -20.67 5.68 24.66
C VAL A 40 -21.78 5.36 25.67
N LYS A 41 -22.32 6.44 26.25
CA LYS A 41 -23.31 6.43 27.34
C LYS A 41 -22.72 5.87 28.64
N ASP A 42 -22.97 4.58 28.89
CA ASP A 42 -22.66 3.86 30.13
C ASP A 42 -21.78 2.63 29.84
N PHE A 43 -21.25 2.52 28.61
CA PHE A 43 -20.47 1.38 28.13
C PHE A 43 -19.11 1.83 27.60
N LEU A 44 -18.07 1.17 28.14
CA LEU A 44 -16.71 1.18 27.59
C LEU A 44 -16.47 -0.09 26.77
N TYR A 45 -16.00 0.06 25.53
CA TYR A 45 -15.65 -1.07 24.66
C TYR A 45 -14.47 -0.74 23.73
N PRO A 46 -13.69 -1.73 23.24
CA PRO A 46 -12.52 -1.46 22.41
C PRO A 46 -12.92 -0.86 21.06
N ASP A 47 -12.08 0.04 20.54
CA ASP A 47 -12.22 0.56 19.19
C ASP A 47 -11.86 -0.52 18.16
N SER A 48 -12.67 -0.62 17.11
CA SER A 48 -12.49 -1.56 16.01
C SER A 48 -13.20 -1.05 14.76
N VAL A 49 -12.61 -1.28 13.58
CA VAL A 49 -13.03 -0.64 12.34
C VAL A 49 -12.75 -1.48 11.10
N VAL A 50 -13.69 -1.51 10.16
CA VAL A 50 -13.45 -1.97 8.79
C VAL A 50 -13.57 -0.81 7.81
N GLY A 51 -12.64 -0.74 6.85
CA GLY A 51 -12.53 0.38 5.91
C GLY A 51 -12.53 -0.07 4.46
N THR A 52 -12.89 0.81 3.54
CA THR A 52 -13.00 0.52 2.10
C THR A 52 -11.65 0.49 1.36
N ASP A 53 -10.54 0.31 2.09
CA ASP A 53 -9.17 0.37 1.58
C ASP A 53 -8.32 -0.72 2.27
N SER A 54 -7.40 -1.34 1.53
CA SER A 54 -6.59 -2.45 2.02
C SER A 54 -5.71 -2.10 3.22
N HIS A 55 -5.22 -0.86 3.27
CA HIS A 55 -4.22 -0.43 4.26
C HIS A 55 -4.86 0.17 5.53
N THR A 56 -6.18 0.00 5.71
CA THR A 56 -6.87 0.26 6.98
C THR A 56 -6.24 -0.50 8.15
N THR A 57 -5.51 -1.60 7.87
CA THR A 57 -4.72 -2.34 8.87
C THR A 57 -3.68 -1.48 9.61
N MET A 58 -3.33 -0.29 9.12
CA MET A 58 -2.45 0.65 9.81
C MET A 58 -2.88 0.96 11.26
N VAL A 59 -4.19 0.96 11.58
CA VAL A 59 -4.69 1.25 12.94
C VAL A 59 -4.35 0.18 13.97
N ASN A 60 -4.04 -1.06 13.54
CA ASN A 60 -3.66 -2.13 14.46
C ASN A 60 -2.32 -1.86 15.17
N GLY A 61 -1.51 -0.90 14.68
CA GLY A 61 -0.32 -0.42 15.38
C GLY A 61 -0.60 0.44 16.61
N LEU A 62 -1.85 0.88 16.79
CA LEU A 62 -2.38 1.61 17.95
C LEU A 62 -3.26 0.71 18.85
N GLY A 63 -3.29 -0.61 18.59
CA GLY A 63 -4.15 -1.57 19.32
C GLY A 63 -5.63 -1.52 18.95
N ILE A 64 -5.99 -0.90 17.82
CA ILE A 64 -7.35 -0.86 17.27
C ILE A 64 -7.51 -2.02 16.28
N LEU A 65 -8.46 -2.92 16.49
CA LEU A 65 -8.63 -4.08 15.61
C LEU A 65 -9.31 -3.65 14.30
N GLY A 66 -8.60 -3.71 13.17
CA GLY A 66 -9.19 -3.28 11.90
C GLY A 66 -8.52 -3.75 10.61
N TRP A 67 -9.30 -3.84 9.53
CA TRP A 67 -8.83 -4.33 8.23
C TRP A 67 -9.64 -3.77 7.04
N GLY A 68 -9.10 -3.98 5.84
CA GLY A 68 -9.74 -3.57 4.59
C GLY A 68 -10.82 -4.54 4.10
N VAL A 69 -11.97 -4.01 3.71
CA VAL A 69 -13.12 -4.73 3.13
C VAL A 69 -13.62 -4.02 1.87
N GLY A 70 -14.59 -4.60 1.16
CA GLY A 70 -15.24 -3.98 0.01
C GLY A 70 -16.26 -2.90 0.41
N GLY A 71 -16.50 -1.93 -0.49
CA GLY A 71 -17.50 -0.87 -0.28
C GLY A 71 -18.88 -1.39 0.15
N ILE A 72 -19.37 -2.42 -0.53
CA ILE A 72 -20.63 -3.14 -0.22
C ILE A 72 -20.68 -3.67 1.22
N GLU A 73 -19.55 -4.14 1.74
CA GLU A 73 -19.43 -4.73 3.07
C GLU A 73 -19.39 -3.62 4.13
N THR A 74 -18.64 -2.54 3.89
CA THR A 74 -18.68 -1.34 4.74
C THR A 74 -20.07 -0.69 4.76
N GLU A 75 -20.74 -0.56 3.60
CA GLU A 75 -22.11 -0.06 3.47
C GLU A 75 -23.08 -0.91 4.35
N ALA A 76 -22.95 -2.24 4.35
CA ALA A 76 -23.75 -3.13 5.20
C ALA A 76 -23.42 -2.99 6.70
N VAL A 77 -22.15 -2.81 7.07
CA VAL A 77 -21.70 -2.62 8.46
C VAL A 77 -22.13 -1.26 9.03
N MET A 78 -22.07 -0.19 8.23
CA MET A 78 -22.64 1.12 8.59
C MET A 78 -24.15 1.04 8.86
N LEU A 79 -24.82 0.06 8.26
CA LEU A 79 -26.22 -0.28 8.45
C LEU A 79 -26.40 -1.43 9.48
N GLY A 80 -25.42 -1.69 10.35
CA GLY A 80 -25.58 -2.57 11.51
C GLY A 80 -25.59 -4.08 11.21
N MET A 81 -25.10 -4.53 10.05
CA MET A 81 -24.70 -5.93 9.91
C MET A 81 -23.36 -6.21 10.59
N PRO A 82 -23.21 -7.32 11.32
CA PRO A 82 -21.90 -7.84 11.69
C PRO A 82 -21.07 -8.22 10.45
N VAL A 83 -19.75 -8.08 10.52
CA VAL A 83 -18.84 -8.63 9.51
C VAL A 83 -18.76 -10.15 9.69
N THR A 84 -18.95 -10.90 8.61
CA THR A 84 -18.74 -12.35 8.59
C THR A 84 -17.26 -12.66 8.39
N LEU A 85 -16.60 -13.20 9.41
CA LEU A 85 -15.22 -13.68 9.34
C LEU A 85 -15.14 -15.10 9.93
N THR A 86 -14.67 -16.06 9.14
CA THR A 86 -14.26 -17.37 9.65
C THR A 86 -13.13 -17.17 10.66
N LEU A 87 -13.27 -17.73 11.87
CA LEU A 87 -12.30 -17.60 12.96
C LEU A 87 -10.88 -17.92 12.46
N PRO A 88 -9.95 -16.95 12.44
CA PRO A 88 -8.64 -17.14 11.84
C PRO A 88 -7.64 -17.77 12.82
N GLU A 89 -6.66 -18.48 12.28
CA GLU A 89 -5.41 -18.77 13.01
C GLU A 89 -4.68 -17.46 13.35
N VAL A 90 -4.01 -17.43 14.50
CA VAL A 90 -3.21 -16.29 14.96
C VAL A 90 -1.75 -16.69 15.03
N VAL A 91 -0.90 -15.98 14.29
CA VAL A 91 0.55 -16.15 14.31
C VAL A 91 1.16 -15.13 15.27
N GLY A 92 1.72 -15.61 16.38
CA GLY A 92 2.48 -14.79 17.30
C GLY A 92 3.83 -14.43 16.68
N CYS A 93 4.14 -13.14 16.56
CA CYS A 93 5.43 -12.65 16.13
C CYS A 93 6.20 -12.10 17.33
N GLU A 94 7.16 -12.87 17.82
CA GLU A 94 8.00 -12.51 18.96
C GLU A 94 9.13 -11.60 18.49
N LEU A 95 9.12 -10.33 18.93
CA LEU A 95 10.22 -9.40 18.66
C LEU A 95 11.19 -9.41 19.85
N THR A 96 12.48 -9.60 19.58
CA THR A 96 13.52 -9.71 20.63
C THR A 96 14.78 -8.88 20.32
N GLY A 97 15.58 -8.59 21.35
CA GLY A 97 16.79 -7.77 21.21
C GLY A 97 16.48 -6.30 20.87
N THR A 98 17.47 -5.60 20.33
CA THR A 98 17.41 -4.16 20.06
C THR A 98 17.92 -3.85 18.65
N ALA A 99 17.20 -2.99 17.92
CA ALA A 99 17.59 -2.58 16.57
C ALA A 99 18.92 -1.79 16.57
N SER A 100 19.68 -1.86 15.48
CA SER A 100 20.89 -1.03 15.33
C SER A 100 20.55 0.47 15.48
N PRO A 101 21.39 1.29 16.13
CA PRO A 101 21.15 2.74 16.22
C PRO A 101 20.97 3.42 14.85
N LEU A 102 21.62 2.88 13.81
CA LEU A 102 21.51 3.35 12.42
C LEU A 102 20.27 2.80 11.67
N ALA A 103 19.53 1.85 12.25
CA ALA A 103 18.35 1.26 11.61
C ALA A 103 17.13 2.16 11.77
N THR A 104 16.55 2.56 10.64
CA THR A 104 15.33 3.37 10.60
C THR A 104 14.08 2.50 10.75
N SER A 105 12.92 3.14 10.98
CA SER A 105 11.61 2.48 10.94
C SER A 105 11.40 1.67 9.65
N ILE A 106 11.91 2.18 8.51
CA ILE A 106 11.81 1.51 7.20
C ILE A 106 12.65 0.22 7.19
N ASP A 107 13.85 0.22 7.75
CA ASP A 107 14.69 -0.98 7.84
C ASP A 107 14.01 -2.07 8.69
N ILE A 108 13.41 -1.68 9.83
CA ILE A 108 12.62 -2.57 10.70
C ILE A 108 11.42 -3.16 9.95
N VAL A 109 10.59 -2.30 9.34
CA VAL A 109 9.38 -2.73 8.61
C VAL A 109 9.72 -3.66 7.46
N LEU A 110 10.75 -3.34 6.67
CA LEU A 110 11.19 -4.16 5.54
C LEU A 110 11.93 -5.44 5.95
N GLY A 111 12.51 -5.47 7.16
CA GLY A 111 13.01 -6.68 7.81
C GLY A 111 11.85 -7.60 8.21
N ILE A 112 10.94 -7.11 9.06
CA ILE A 112 9.77 -7.87 9.55
C ILE A 112 8.91 -8.37 8.38
N THR A 113 8.62 -7.52 7.39
CA THR A 113 7.88 -7.91 6.16
C THR A 113 8.53 -9.08 5.42
N LYS A 114 9.86 -9.14 5.38
CA LYS A 114 10.60 -10.25 4.76
C LYS A 114 10.39 -11.54 5.56
N HIS A 115 10.57 -11.49 6.89
CA HIS A 115 10.40 -12.66 7.76
C HIS A 115 8.95 -13.18 7.76
N LEU A 116 7.93 -12.31 7.85
CA LEU A 116 6.53 -12.72 7.80
C LEU A 116 6.14 -13.37 6.47
N ARG A 117 6.67 -12.87 5.33
CA ARG A 117 6.52 -13.55 4.03
C ARG A 117 7.16 -14.94 3.98
N GLN A 118 8.29 -15.12 4.66
CA GLN A 118 8.97 -16.42 4.76
C GLN A 118 8.28 -17.39 5.73
N ALA A 119 7.42 -16.89 6.63
CA ALA A 119 6.65 -17.68 7.60
C ALA A 119 5.21 -18.01 7.12
N GLU A 120 4.88 -17.71 5.86
CA GLU A 120 3.62 -18.04 5.18
C GLU A 120 2.34 -17.63 5.94
N VAL A 121 2.33 -16.43 6.54
CA VAL A 121 1.20 -15.86 7.33
C VAL A 121 -0.05 -15.51 6.50
N ALA A 122 -0.15 -15.99 5.27
CA ALA A 122 -1.18 -15.59 4.31
C ALA A 122 -2.59 -16.04 4.76
N GLY A 123 -3.52 -15.10 4.84
CA GLY A 123 -4.90 -15.35 5.27
C GLY A 123 -5.07 -15.63 6.77
N LYS A 124 -4.00 -15.49 7.58
CA LYS A 124 -4.02 -15.59 9.05
C LYS A 124 -4.11 -14.19 9.69
N PHE A 125 -4.26 -14.12 11.01
CA PHE A 125 -3.91 -12.93 11.79
C PHE A 125 -2.43 -13.02 12.21
N VAL A 126 -1.78 -11.87 12.39
CA VAL A 126 -0.47 -11.76 13.05
C VAL A 126 -0.66 -10.90 14.31
N GLU A 127 0.00 -11.26 15.42
CA GLU A 127 0.02 -10.47 16.65
C GLU A 127 1.45 -10.34 17.19
N PHE A 128 1.89 -9.13 17.54
CA PHE A 128 3.27 -8.86 17.93
C PHE A 128 3.47 -8.87 19.45
N PHE A 129 4.33 -9.77 19.93
CA PHE A 129 4.68 -9.95 21.34
C PHE A 129 6.21 -9.95 21.55
N GLY A 130 6.68 -10.22 22.77
CA GLY A 130 8.11 -10.18 23.12
C GLY A 130 8.67 -8.77 23.37
N SER A 131 9.82 -8.71 24.06
CA SER A 131 10.42 -7.50 24.64
C SER A 131 10.95 -6.46 23.64
N GLY A 132 10.99 -6.79 22.34
CA GLY A 132 11.33 -5.86 21.27
C GLY A 132 10.20 -4.87 20.95
N VAL A 133 8.93 -5.20 21.23
CA VAL A 133 7.78 -4.36 20.85
C VAL A 133 7.76 -3.01 21.59
N SER A 134 8.17 -2.98 22.85
CA SER A 134 8.22 -1.76 23.66
C SER A 134 9.38 -0.81 23.29
N GLN A 135 10.27 -1.25 22.39
CA GLN A 135 11.32 -0.43 21.76
C GLN A 135 10.86 0.15 20.41
N LEU A 136 9.65 -0.19 19.95
CA LEU A 136 9.03 0.34 18.74
C LEU A 136 8.03 1.43 19.11
N SER A 137 8.21 2.62 18.53
CA SER A 137 7.26 3.72 18.63
C SER A 137 5.91 3.36 17.99
N VAL A 138 4.85 4.12 18.29
CA VAL A 138 3.57 3.97 17.56
C VAL A 138 3.77 4.19 16.05
N ALA A 139 4.66 5.10 15.62
CA ALA A 139 5.00 5.28 14.22
C ALA A 139 5.65 4.03 13.59
N ASP A 140 6.55 3.34 14.30
CA ASP A 140 7.11 2.06 13.86
C ASP A 140 6.00 0.99 13.74
N ARG A 141 5.22 0.79 14.80
CA ARG A 141 4.13 -0.22 14.89
C ARG A 141 3.09 -0.04 13.80
N THR A 142 2.62 1.19 13.60
CA THR A 142 1.63 1.51 12.56
C THR A 142 2.21 1.39 11.16
N THR A 143 3.51 1.66 10.95
CA THR A 143 4.16 1.39 9.65
C THR A 143 4.27 -0.12 9.37
N ILE A 144 4.56 -0.95 10.39
CA ILE A 144 4.56 -2.42 10.26
C ILE A 144 3.14 -2.93 9.96
N ALA A 145 2.13 -2.38 10.63
CA ALA A 145 0.73 -2.78 10.47
C ALA A 145 0.08 -2.27 9.17
N ASN A 146 0.56 -1.15 8.63
CA ASN A 146 0.19 -0.64 7.31
C ASN A 146 0.53 -1.68 6.23
N MET A 147 1.73 -2.26 6.26
CA MET A 147 2.22 -3.23 5.26
C MET A 147 1.61 -4.65 5.35
N CYS A 148 0.52 -4.84 6.10
CA CYS A 148 -0.15 -6.14 6.22
C CYS A 148 -0.60 -6.75 4.87
N PRO A 149 -1.19 -5.99 3.92
CA PRO A 149 -1.54 -6.52 2.59
C PRO A 149 -0.31 -7.03 1.83
N GLU A 150 0.86 -6.44 2.04
CA GLU A 150 2.10 -6.82 1.38
C GLU A 150 2.69 -8.14 1.89
N TYR A 151 2.44 -8.56 3.14
CA TYR A 151 2.78 -9.92 3.63
C TYR A 151 1.59 -10.89 3.67
N GLY A 152 0.39 -10.44 3.32
CA GLY A 152 -0.76 -11.30 2.99
C GLY A 152 -1.59 -11.78 4.19
N ALA A 153 -1.26 -11.36 5.40
CA ALA A 153 -2.13 -11.54 6.56
C ALA A 153 -3.40 -10.67 6.43
N ILE A 154 -4.47 -11.02 7.15
CA ILE A 154 -5.72 -10.25 7.15
C ILE A 154 -5.54 -8.95 7.94
N LEU A 155 -4.89 -9.05 9.10
CA LEU A 155 -4.46 -7.94 9.95
C LEU A 155 -3.25 -8.35 10.79
N SER A 156 -2.63 -7.36 11.43
CA SER A 156 -1.34 -7.47 12.10
C SER A 156 -1.30 -6.57 13.34
N PHE A 157 -1.47 -7.15 14.52
CA PHE A 157 -1.91 -6.48 15.74
C PHE A 157 -0.79 -6.18 16.74
N PHE A 158 -0.80 -4.96 17.29
CA PHE A 158 0.05 -4.55 18.42
C PHE A 158 -0.88 -4.20 19.60
N PRO A 159 -0.97 -5.05 20.65
CA PRO A 159 -1.79 -4.77 21.83
C PRO A 159 -1.47 -3.43 22.51
N VAL A 160 -2.47 -2.80 23.13
CA VAL A 160 -2.34 -1.50 23.80
C VAL A 160 -1.45 -1.62 25.04
N ASP A 161 -0.45 -0.74 25.16
CA ASP A 161 0.53 -0.71 26.25
C ASP A 161 0.86 0.74 26.69
N ASN A 162 1.88 0.87 27.53
CA ASN A 162 2.40 2.17 28.01
C ASN A 162 2.88 3.09 26.86
N VAL A 163 3.42 2.54 25.76
CA VAL A 163 3.88 3.34 24.61
C VAL A 163 2.69 3.93 23.86
N THR A 164 1.62 3.16 23.68
CA THR A 164 0.36 3.63 23.12
C THR A 164 -0.28 4.72 24.00
N LEU A 165 -0.36 4.53 25.32
CA LEU A 165 -0.89 5.55 26.24
C LEU A 165 -0.06 6.86 26.22
N LYS A 166 1.28 6.75 26.20
CA LYS A 166 2.17 7.92 26.08
C LYS A 166 1.90 8.69 24.78
N HIS A 167 1.77 7.99 23.66
CA HIS A 167 1.47 8.61 22.37
C HIS A 167 0.11 9.32 22.38
N LEU A 168 -0.94 8.71 22.93
CA LEU A 168 -2.27 9.32 23.04
C LEU A 168 -2.26 10.60 23.92
N LYS A 169 -1.44 10.63 24.98
CA LYS A 169 -1.24 11.84 25.79
C LYS A 169 -0.69 13.01 24.98
N HIS A 170 0.27 12.75 24.10
CA HIS A 170 0.80 13.77 23.18
C HIS A 170 -0.16 14.07 22.00
N ALA A 171 -1.08 13.15 21.69
CA ALA A 171 -2.27 13.40 20.86
C ALA A 171 -3.37 14.22 21.54
N GLY A 172 -3.09 14.86 22.69
CA GLY A 172 -4.03 15.75 23.37
C GLY A 172 -5.26 15.03 23.93
N PHE A 173 -5.18 13.70 24.13
CA PHE A 173 -6.20 12.99 24.89
C PHE A 173 -6.12 13.44 26.36
N ASP A 174 -7.27 13.79 26.90
CA ASP A 174 -7.47 14.21 28.28
C ASP A 174 -6.97 13.16 29.29
N GLU A 175 -6.26 13.58 30.33
CA GLU A 175 -5.58 12.65 31.27
C GLU A 175 -6.59 11.71 31.95
N ALA A 176 -7.75 12.22 32.38
CA ALA A 176 -8.80 11.41 32.99
C ALA A 176 -9.36 10.34 32.03
N LYS A 177 -9.36 10.59 30.71
CA LYS A 177 -9.73 9.57 29.71
C LYS A 177 -8.66 8.50 29.55
N LEU A 178 -7.39 8.85 29.68
CA LEU A 178 -6.29 7.89 29.64
C LEU A 178 -6.29 6.98 30.86
N GLU A 179 -6.53 7.53 32.06
CA GLU A 179 -6.72 6.74 33.29
C GLU A 179 -7.90 5.76 33.17
N VAL A 180 -9.06 6.22 32.66
CA VAL A 180 -10.23 5.37 32.43
C VAL A 180 -9.95 4.30 31.35
N MET A 181 -9.25 4.66 30.28
CA MET A 181 -8.85 3.73 29.21
C MET A 181 -7.91 2.64 29.74
N GLU A 182 -6.88 3.01 30.50
CA GLU A 182 -5.93 2.09 31.11
C GLU A 182 -6.60 1.16 32.12
N ALA A 183 -7.43 1.71 33.02
CA ALA A 183 -8.18 0.94 34.01
C ALA A 183 -9.15 -0.04 33.33
N TYR A 184 -9.86 0.39 32.29
CA TYR A 184 -10.74 -0.46 31.49
C TYR A 184 -9.96 -1.61 30.83
N LEU A 185 -8.91 -1.30 30.06
CA LEU A 185 -8.14 -2.31 29.34
C LEU A 185 -7.46 -3.31 30.28
N LYS A 186 -7.01 -2.87 31.46
CA LYS A 186 -6.51 -3.76 32.52
C LYS A 186 -7.62 -4.66 33.08
N ALA A 187 -8.81 -4.12 33.34
CA ALA A 187 -9.95 -4.90 33.85
C ALA A 187 -10.44 -5.96 32.85
N VAL A 188 -10.50 -5.64 31.55
CA VAL A 188 -10.87 -6.61 30.48
C VAL A 188 -9.69 -7.46 29.98
N LYS A 189 -8.48 -7.28 30.53
CA LYS A 189 -7.25 -8.02 30.18
C LYS A 189 -6.77 -7.82 28.73
N LEU A 190 -7.05 -6.64 28.15
CA LEU A 190 -6.56 -6.21 26.84
C LEU A 190 -5.39 -5.21 26.93
N PHE A 191 -4.96 -4.84 28.14
CA PHE A 191 -3.74 -4.06 28.36
C PHE A 191 -2.52 -4.96 28.49
N ARG A 192 -1.47 -4.67 27.72
CA ARG A 192 -0.19 -5.38 27.72
C ARG A 192 0.78 -4.81 28.76
N ASN A 193 1.53 -5.70 29.43
CA ASN A 193 2.74 -5.38 30.18
C ASN A 193 3.83 -6.40 29.82
N ASP A 194 5.10 -5.97 29.74
CA ASP A 194 6.23 -6.87 29.47
C ASP A 194 6.65 -7.68 30.71
N GLU A 195 6.29 -7.24 31.92
CA GLU A 195 6.56 -7.99 33.15
C GLU A 195 5.65 -9.23 33.33
N SER A 196 4.54 -9.31 32.59
CA SER A 196 3.55 -10.40 32.73
C SER A 196 3.88 -11.65 31.91
N SER A 197 5.10 -12.17 32.07
CA SER A 197 5.64 -13.39 31.42
C SER A 197 4.92 -14.72 31.76
N SER A 198 3.76 -14.65 32.42
CA SER A 198 2.94 -15.79 32.84
C SER A 198 1.59 -15.90 32.11
N ARG A 199 1.33 -15.03 31.12
CA ARG A 199 0.06 -14.99 30.34
C ARG A 199 0.24 -14.52 28.89
N GLU A 200 1.26 -15.02 28.20
CA GLU A 200 1.31 -14.85 26.74
C GLU A 200 0.18 -15.65 26.07
N PRO A 201 -0.44 -15.16 24.97
CA PRO A 201 -1.50 -15.90 24.28
C PRO A 201 -1.03 -17.22 23.66
N GLU A 202 -1.93 -18.20 23.60
CA GLU A 202 -1.69 -19.46 22.88
C GLU A 202 -1.85 -19.25 21.37
N TYR A 203 -0.74 -18.98 20.68
CA TYR A 203 -0.72 -18.76 19.24
C TYR A 203 -0.73 -20.07 18.44
N SER A 204 -1.36 -20.05 17.25
CA SER A 204 -1.38 -21.19 16.31
C SER A 204 0.00 -21.51 15.72
N GLN A 205 0.90 -20.52 15.72
CA GLN A 205 2.27 -20.58 15.22
C GLN A 205 3.05 -19.42 15.86
N VAL A 206 4.33 -19.63 16.22
CA VAL A 206 5.22 -18.56 16.70
C VAL A 206 6.34 -18.31 15.69
N VAL A 207 6.65 -17.03 15.44
CA VAL A 207 7.71 -16.56 14.54
C VAL A 207 8.60 -15.58 15.29
N GLN A 208 9.84 -15.99 15.57
CA GLN A 208 10.80 -15.16 16.30
C GLN A 208 11.59 -14.25 15.35
N ILE A 209 11.68 -12.96 15.66
CA ILE A 209 12.46 -11.98 14.90
C ILE A 209 13.32 -11.16 15.87
N SER A 210 14.64 -11.33 15.79
CA SER A 210 15.56 -10.45 16.50
C SER A 210 15.71 -9.11 15.78
N LEU A 211 15.35 -8.01 16.44
CA LEU A 211 15.56 -6.65 15.95
C LEU A 211 17.06 -6.36 15.69
N SER A 212 17.95 -6.99 16.46
CA SER A 212 19.41 -6.89 16.27
C SER A 212 19.92 -7.54 14.98
N SER A 213 19.13 -8.40 14.33
CA SER A 213 19.44 -8.93 12.99
C SER A 213 19.09 -7.96 11.86
N ILE A 214 18.37 -6.87 12.16
CA ILE A 214 17.93 -5.87 11.19
C ILE A 214 19.02 -4.82 10.99
N ILE A 215 19.87 -5.07 10.01
CA ILE A 215 20.94 -4.17 9.57
C ILE A 215 20.36 -3.10 8.60
N PRO A 216 20.82 -1.84 8.64
CA PRO A 216 20.39 -0.82 7.67
C PRO A 216 20.86 -1.15 6.26
N HIS A 217 20.02 -0.89 5.25
CA HIS A 217 20.35 -1.18 3.85
C HIS A 217 20.19 0.01 2.91
N VAL A 218 21.08 0.10 1.94
CA VAL A 218 20.83 0.81 0.67
C VAL A 218 20.48 -0.20 -0.44
N SER A 219 19.94 0.25 -1.57
CA SER A 219 19.75 -0.60 -2.76
C SER A 219 20.37 0.03 -4.00
N GLY A 220 21.24 -0.70 -4.70
CA GLY A 220 22.02 -0.19 -5.83
C GLY A 220 23.12 -1.15 -6.32
N PRO A 221 23.93 -0.74 -7.31
CA PRO A 221 23.94 0.59 -7.93
C PRO A 221 22.94 0.80 -9.08
N LYS A 222 22.21 -0.23 -9.53
CA LYS A 222 21.37 -0.13 -10.75
C LYS A 222 19.95 -0.71 -10.67
N ARG A 223 19.56 -1.40 -9.59
CA ARG A 223 18.18 -1.86 -9.36
C ARG A 223 17.76 -1.74 -7.90
N SER A 224 16.46 -1.75 -7.66
CA SER A 224 15.83 -1.57 -6.35
C SER A 224 15.84 -2.84 -5.48
N GLN A 225 16.07 -4.01 -6.08
CA GLN A 225 16.24 -5.29 -5.37
C GLN A 225 17.68 -5.57 -4.94
N ASP A 226 18.66 -4.82 -5.46
CA ASP A 226 20.09 -5.05 -5.20
C ASP A 226 20.50 -4.45 -3.86
N ARG A 227 20.04 -5.06 -2.77
CA ARG A 227 20.33 -4.60 -1.40
C ARG A 227 21.81 -4.72 -1.05
N VAL A 228 22.31 -3.74 -0.31
CA VAL A 228 23.66 -3.66 0.24
C VAL A 228 23.54 -3.14 1.66
N ALA A 229 24.11 -3.85 2.64
CA ALA A 229 24.16 -3.40 4.02
C ALA A 229 25.08 -2.16 4.14
N VAL A 230 24.72 -1.17 4.96
CA VAL A 230 25.44 0.12 5.01
C VAL A 230 26.91 -0.03 5.38
N ASN A 231 27.26 -0.93 6.30
CA ASN A 231 28.65 -1.26 6.65
C ASN A 231 29.45 -1.92 5.50
N ASN A 232 28.76 -2.60 4.59
CA ASN A 232 29.35 -3.26 3.41
C ASN A 232 29.33 -2.39 2.15
N MET A 233 28.90 -1.12 2.21
CA MET A 233 28.75 -0.31 1.00
C MET A 233 30.09 -0.04 0.31
N LYS A 234 31.12 0.33 1.09
CA LYS A 234 32.46 0.62 0.58
C LYS A 234 33.06 -0.56 -0.20
N SER A 235 32.92 -1.78 0.33
CA SER A 235 33.42 -3.03 -0.27
C SER A 235 32.55 -3.53 -1.43
N ASP A 236 31.23 -3.38 -1.38
CA ASP A 236 30.33 -3.70 -2.50
C ASP A 236 30.60 -2.77 -3.69
N PHE A 237 30.80 -1.47 -3.46
CA PHE A 237 31.15 -0.52 -4.53
C PHE A 237 32.53 -0.79 -5.12
N GLN A 238 33.54 -1.12 -4.30
CA GLN A 238 34.87 -1.53 -4.80
C GLN A 238 34.78 -2.80 -5.65
N THR A 239 34.00 -3.80 -5.23
CA THR A 239 33.69 -4.99 -6.04
C THR A 239 33.01 -4.60 -7.36
N CYS A 240 32.03 -3.70 -7.31
CA CYS A 240 31.32 -3.21 -8.51
C CYS A 240 32.25 -2.47 -9.51
N LEU A 241 33.34 -1.84 -9.08
CA LEU A 241 34.30 -1.23 -10.01
C LEU A 241 35.02 -2.30 -10.85
N ASN A 242 35.43 -3.41 -10.23
CA ASN A 242 36.15 -4.49 -10.89
C ASN A 242 35.23 -5.41 -11.73
N GLU A 243 33.98 -5.59 -11.30
CA GLU A 243 33.05 -6.52 -11.94
C GLU A 243 32.68 -6.16 -13.38
N LYS A 244 32.39 -7.20 -14.18
CA LYS A 244 32.10 -7.09 -15.62
C LYS A 244 30.90 -6.17 -15.90
N ALA A 245 30.97 -5.40 -16.99
CA ALA A 245 29.99 -4.38 -17.32
C ALA A 245 28.55 -4.96 -17.32
N GLY A 246 27.75 -4.50 -16.37
CA GLY A 246 26.49 -5.14 -16.05
C GLY A 246 25.75 -4.46 -14.92
N VAL A 247 25.03 -5.24 -14.10
CA VAL A 247 24.09 -4.71 -13.10
C VAL A 247 24.78 -4.32 -11.78
N LYS A 248 25.77 -5.13 -11.37
CA LYS A 248 26.69 -4.87 -10.25
C LYS A 248 28.15 -4.75 -10.74
N GLY A 249 28.35 -4.18 -11.93
CA GLY A 249 29.68 -4.11 -12.54
C GLY A 249 29.85 -2.92 -13.48
N PHE A 250 30.97 -2.21 -13.34
CA PHE A 250 31.35 -1.03 -14.11
C PHE A 250 32.57 -1.25 -15.02
N GLN A 251 33.31 -2.35 -14.83
CA GLN A 251 34.47 -2.77 -15.62
C GLN A 251 35.59 -1.71 -15.71
N ILE A 252 35.92 -1.09 -14.57
CA ILE A 252 37.04 -0.15 -14.43
C ILE A 252 38.31 -0.95 -14.12
N ALA A 253 39.33 -0.83 -14.98
CA ALA A 253 40.63 -1.48 -14.79
C ALA A 253 41.26 -1.09 -13.45
N ALA A 254 41.90 -2.05 -12.76
CA ALA A 254 42.38 -1.87 -11.38
C ALA A 254 43.28 -0.63 -11.18
N GLU A 255 44.16 -0.36 -12.14
CA GLU A 255 45.03 0.83 -12.19
C GLU A 255 44.26 2.16 -12.10
N ARG A 256 43.03 2.20 -12.62
CA ARG A 256 42.17 3.40 -12.70
C ARG A 256 41.15 3.53 -11.58
N GLN A 257 40.99 2.53 -10.71
CA GLN A 257 39.96 2.55 -9.65
C GLN A 257 40.19 3.62 -8.57
N ASN A 258 41.39 4.23 -8.58
CA ASN A 258 41.78 5.36 -7.73
C ASN A 258 42.06 6.64 -8.55
N ASP A 259 41.55 6.73 -9.78
CA ASP A 259 41.60 7.97 -10.57
C ASP A 259 40.93 9.12 -9.82
N VAL A 260 41.57 10.29 -9.85
CA VAL A 260 41.10 11.55 -9.26
C VAL A 260 41.16 12.65 -10.33
N VAL A 261 40.05 13.35 -10.54
CA VAL A 261 39.94 14.49 -11.46
C VAL A 261 39.82 15.78 -10.66
N PRO A 262 40.78 16.73 -10.77
CA PRO A 262 40.62 18.06 -10.20
C PRO A 262 39.59 18.86 -11.01
N VAL A 263 38.70 19.58 -10.33
CA VAL A 263 37.68 20.44 -10.95
C VAL A 263 37.58 21.76 -10.19
N GLN A 264 37.49 22.87 -10.93
CA GLN A 264 37.17 24.16 -10.34
C GLN A 264 35.66 24.40 -10.36
N TYR A 265 35.10 24.82 -9.22
CA TYR A 265 33.69 25.15 -9.08
C TYR A 265 33.53 26.27 -8.04
N GLU A 266 32.75 27.31 -8.37
CA GLU A 266 32.50 28.48 -7.49
C GLU A 266 33.78 29.05 -6.82
N GLY A 267 34.85 29.22 -7.62
CA GLY A 267 36.14 29.76 -7.18
C GLY A 267 37.02 28.82 -6.35
N ASN A 268 36.53 27.61 -6.03
CA ASN A 268 37.22 26.61 -5.23
C ASN A 268 37.68 25.43 -6.09
N GLN A 269 38.73 24.73 -5.66
CA GLN A 269 39.21 23.49 -6.28
C GLN A 269 38.69 22.28 -5.50
N TYR A 270 38.12 21.31 -6.21
CA TYR A 270 37.62 20.06 -5.67
C TYR A 270 38.21 18.87 -6.43
N GLU A 271 38.09 17.69 -5.84
CA GLU A 271 38.55 16.43 -6.41
C GLU A 271 37.37 15.45 -6.56
N LEU A 272 37.21 14.91 -7.77
CA LEU A 272 36.20 13.90 -8.10
C LEU A 272 36.88 12.56 -8.37
N SER A 273 36.50 11.52 -7.62
CA SER A 273 37.00 10.16 -7.78
C SER A 273 35.84 9.17 -7.92
N HIS A 274 36.11 7.94 -8.38
CA HIS A 274 35.11 6.87 -8.46
C HIS A 274 34.40 6.71 -7.12
N GLY A 275 33.07 6.86 -7.09
CA GLY A 275 32.26 6.83 -5.86
C GLY A 275 31.81 8.20 -5.34
N CYS A 276 32.25 9.32 -5.94
CA CYS A 276 31.81 10.66 -5.54
C CYS A 276 30.29 10.82 -5.64
N VAL A 277 29.66 11.39 -4.60
CA VAL A 277 28.25 11.75 -4.61
C VAL A 277 28.10 13.10 -5.32
N VAL A 278 27.20 13.17 -6.30
CA VAL A 278 26.92 14.39 -7.07
C VAL A 278 25.45 14.77 -7.09
N ILE A 279 24.55 13.86 -6.69
CA ILE A 279 23.11 14.12 -6.48
C ILE A 279 22.70 13.48 -5.16
N ALA A 280 21.98 14.23 -4.32
CA ALA A 280 21.47 13.75 -3.04
C ALA A 280 20.03 14.24 -2.81
N ALA A 281 19.03 13.38 -3.05
CA ALA A 281 17.62 13.79 -3.08
C ALA A 281 16.78 13.14 -1.97
N VAL A 282 16.36 13.94 -0.99
CA VAL A 282 15.36 13.52 0.01
C VAL A 282 13.98 13.69 -0.61
N ILE A 283 13.23 12.60 -0.65
CA ILE A 283 11.91 12.51 -1.29
C ILE A 283 10.97 11.79 -0.33
N SER A 284 9.90 12.45 0.13
CA SER A 284 9.05 11.86 1.17
C SER A 284 7.88 11.05 0.64
N CYS A 285 7.53 11.06 -0.66
CA CYS A 285 6.34 10.37 -1.16
C CYS A 285 6.30 8.84 -0.92
N THR A 286 7.46 8.21 -0.69
CA THR A 286 7.60 6.78 -0.31
C THR A 286 7.62 6.57 1.21
N ASN A 287 7.90 7.64 1.95
CA ASN A 287 8.20 7.67 3.38
C ASN A 287 7.16 8.52 4.15
N ASN A 288 6.06 8.91 3.50
CA ASN A 288 5.21 10.04 3.91
C ASN A 288 4.29 9.72 5.10
N CYS A 289 4.21 8.44 5.47
CA CYS A 289 3.42 7.91 6.60
C CYS A 289 4.25 7.78 7.88
N ASN A 290 5.51 8.25 7.88
CA ASN A 290 6.43 8.16 9.01
C ASN A 290 7.18 9.52 9.15
N PRO A 291 6.71 10.42 10.03
CA PRO A 291 7.42 11.67 10.33
C PRO A 291 8.83 11.42 10.89
N SER A 292 9.00 10.36 11.70
CA SER A 292 10.27 9.96 12.33
C SER A 292 11.47 9.98 11.38
N VAL A 293 11.41 9.38 10.19
CA VAL A 293 12.56 9.38 9.25
C VAL A 293 12.84 10.73 8.61
N MET A 294 11.82 11.58 8.44
CA MET A 294 11.99 12.94 7.91
C MET A 294 12.56 13.88 8.99
N LEU A 295 12.07 13.77 10.23
CA LEU A 295 12.64 14.41 11.40
C LEU A 295 14.08 13.94 11.65
N ALA A 296 14.41 12.67 11.40
CA ALA A 296 15.78 12.16 11.48
C ALA A 296 16.73 12.81 10.48
N ALA A 297 16.29 13.03 9.23
CA ALA A 297 17.07 13.81 8.27
C ALA A 297 17.28 15.26 8.76
N GLY A 298 16.25 15.87 9.37
CA GLY A 298 16.32 17.21 9.94
C GLY A 298 17.23 17.35 11.16
N LEU A 299 17.12 16.45 12.14
CA LEU A 299 17.95 16.46 13.35
C LEU A 299 19.41 16.10 13.03
N LEU A 300 19.66 15.19 12.09
CA LEU A 300 21.01 14.91 11.57
C LEU A 300 21.59 16.15 10.88
N ALA A 301 20.81 16.84 10.04
CA ALA A 301 21.23 18.10 9.42
C ALA A 301 21.53 19.20 10.47
N LYS A 302 20.71 19.30 11.53
CA LYS A 302 20.95 20.19 12.66
C LYS A 302 22.27 19.88 13.36
N LYS A 303 22.47 18.64 13.82
CA LYS A 303 23.70 18.20 14.49
C LYS A 303 24.94 18.35 13.60
N ALA A 304 24.83 18.08 12.31
CA ALA A 304 25.91 18.27 11.34
C ALA A 304 26.34 19.74 11.22
N VAL A 305 25.39 20.66 11.03
CA VAL A 305 25.66 22.10 10.93
C VAL A 305 26.19 22.67 12.25
N GLU A 306 25.67 22.22 13.39
CA GLU A 306 26.13 22.64 14.73
C GLU A 306 27.54 22.11 15.04
N ALA A 307 27.92 20.95 14.50
CA ALA A 307 29.30 20.44 14.52
C ALA A 307 30.26 21.15 13.53
N GLY A 308 29.73 21.91 12.56
CA GLY A 308 30.49 22.63 11.53
C GLY A 308 30.71 21.85 10.23
N LEU A 309 29.95 20.78 9.99
CA LEU A 309 29.97 20.03 8.73
C LEU A 309 29.14 20.75 7.66
N VAL A 310 29.60 20.68 6.41
CA VAL A 310 28.94 21.25 5.23
C VAL A 310 28.86 20.23 4.09
N VAL A 311 27.82 20.31 3.27
CA VAL A 311 27.76 19.61 1.98
C VAL A 311 28.61 20.37 0.96
N LYS A 312 29.36 19.66 0.12
CA LYS A 312 30.21 20.28 -0.91
C LYS A 312 29.30 20.99 -1.96
N PRO A 313 29.51 22.29 -2.29
CA PRO A 313 28.58 23.08 -3.11
C PRO A 313 28.22 22.50 -4.48
N TYR A 314 29.10 21.68 -5.08
CA TYR A 314 28.84 21.04 -6.37
C TYR A 314 27.83 19.89 -6.31
N ILE A 315 27.47 19.39 -5.12
CA ILE A 315 26.54 18.28 -4.93
C ILE A 315 25.11 18.80 -5.04
N ARG A 316 24.33 18.27 -5.99
CA ARG A 316 22.93 18.68 -6.16
C ARG A 316 22.05 18.05 -5.10
N THR A 317 21.92 18.73 -3.96
CA THR A 317 20.94 18.44 -2.92
C THR A 317 19.53 18.91 -3.31
N SER A 318 18.50 18.26 -2.76
CA SER A 318 17.09 18.67 -2.94
C SER A 318 16.16 17.98 -1.93
N LEU A 319 15.16 18.70 -1.42
CA LEU A 319 14.05 18.15 -0.64
C LEU A 319 12.75 18.23 -1.46
N SER A 320 12.09 17.08 -1.67
CA SER A 320 10.79 16.98 -2.38
C SER A 320 9.74 16.31 -1.47
N PRO A 321 8.96 17.11 -0.71
CA PRO A 321 7.92 16.59 0.16
C PRO A 321 6.71 16.05 -0.64
N GLY A 322 6.02 15.06 -0.08
CA GLY A 322 4.80 14.47 -0.65
C GLY A 322 3.51 15.23 -0.29
N SER A 323 3.55 16.05 0.77
CA SER A 323 2.44 16.90 1.21
C SER A 323 2.95 18.12 1.98
N GLY A 324 2.12 19.17 2.11
CA GLY A 324 2.45 20.38 2.88
C GLY A 324 2.74 20.12 4.36
N MET A 325 2.10 19.09 4.94
CA MET A 325 2.30 18.67 6.34
C MET A 325 3.76 18.32 6.67
N VAL A 326 4.51 17.77 5.70
CA VAL A 326 5.93 17.45 5.89
C VAL A 326 6.76 18.73 6.03
N THR A 327 6.51 19.75 5.20
CA THR A 327 7.13 21.06 5.37
C THR A 327 6.70 21.72 6.68
N HIS A 328 5.43 21.55 7.07
CA HIS A 328 4.92 22.08 8.34
C HIS A 328 5.70 21.53 9.54
N TYR A 329 5.74 20.20 9.76
CA TYR A 329 6.45 19.68 10.94
C TYR A 329 7.96 19.90 10.90
N LEU A 330 8.60 19.89 9.72
CA LEU A 330 10.03 20.23 9.60
C LEU A 330 10.30 21.71 9.93
N SER A 331 9.35 22.61 9.65
CA SER A 331 9.43 24.02 10.03
C SER A 331 9.14 24.22 11.53
N SER A 332 8.09 23.59 12.05
CA SER A 332 7.66 23.73 13.46
C SER A 332 8.66 23.15 14.45
N SER A 333 9.34 22.05 14.10
CA SER A 333 10.48 21.49 14.87
C SER A 333 11.80 22.25 14.69
N GLY A 334 11.80 23.33 13.89
CA GLY A 334 12.99 24.18 13.68
C GLY A 334 14.13 23.53 12.90
N VAL A 335 13.95 22.33 12.32
CA VAL A 335 15.01 21.62 11.60
C VAL A 335 15.14 22.03 10.12
N LEU A 336 14.07 22.53 9.49
CA LEU A 336 14.05 22.92 8.08
C LEU A 336 15.15 23.95 7.71
N PRO A 337 15.47 24.99 8.51
CA PRO A 337 16.57 25.90 8.22
C PRO A 337 17.95 25.21 8.17
N TYR A 338 18.14 24.12 8.91
CA TYR A 338 19.40 23.36 8.91
C TYR A 338 19.49 22.43 7.69
N LEU A 339 18.37 21.86 7.25
CA LEU A 339 18.28 21.17 5.94
C LEU A 339 18.64 22.13 4.80
N SER A 340 18.06 23.35 4.77
CA SER A 340 18.40 24.37 3.77
C SER A 340 19.87 24.80 3.82
N LYS A 341 20.50 24.90 5.02
CA LYS A 341 21.95 25.16 5.14
C LYS A 341 22.83 24.06 4.53
N LEU A 342 22.33 22.83 4.40
CA LEU A 342 22.98 21.73 3.67
C LEU A 342 22.47 21.61 2.21
N GLY A 343 21.75 22.62 1.71
CA GLY A 343 21.20 22.69 0.35
C GLY A 343 19.94 21.85 0.11
N PHE A 344 19.37 21.21 1.14
CA PHE A 344 18.11 20.46 1.02
C PHE A 344 16.89 21.39 1.04
N GLU A 345 16.85 22.34 0.11
CA GLU A 345 15.71 23.25 -0.10
C GLU A 345 14.48 22.51 -0.64
N VAL A 346 13.30 23.02 -0.31
CA VAL A 346 12.01 22.49 -0.79
C VAL A 346 11.80 22.86 -2.25
N VAL A 347 12.23 21.98 -3.17
CA VAL A 347 12.16 22.22 -4.63
C VAL A 347 10.75 22.03 -5.22
N GLY A 348 9.79 21.54 -4.44
CA GLY A 348 8.39 21.39 -4.82
C GLY A 348 7.73 20.13 -4.24
N TYR A 349 6.40 20.13 -4.24
CA TYR A 349 5.59 19.01 -3.74
C TYR A 349 5.32 17.99 -4.85
N GLY A 350 5.74 16.73 -4.65
CA GLY A 350 5.51 15.64 -5.60
C GLY A 350 6.76 14.83 -5.96
N CYS A 351 6.72 14.18 -7.13
CA CYS A 351 7.66 13.09 -7.44
C CYS A 351 9.07 13.54 -7.85
N SER A 352 9.25 14.73 -8.43
CA SER A 352 10.54 15.36 -8.77
C SER A 352 11.65 14.38 -9.21
N THR A 353 12.76 14.30 -8.47
CA THR A 353 13.91 13.44 -8.75
C THR A 353 13.57 11.94 -8.79
N CYS A 354 12.50 11.47 -8.12
CA CYS A 354 12.09 10.06 -8.12
C CYS A 354 11.63 9.58 -9.50
N VAL A 355 11.06 10.47 -10.32
CA VAL A 355 10.69 10.18 -11.72
C VAL A 355 11.81 10.47 -12.72
N GLY A 356 12.97 10.96 -12.27
CA GLY A 356 14.07 11.41 -13.12
C GLY A 356 13.96 12.87 -13.56
N ASN A 357 13.04 13.64 -12.99
CA ASN A 357 12.95 15.09 -13.24
C ASN A 357 13.96 15.84 -12.34
N THR A 358 15.24 15.59 -12.60
CA THR A 358 16.36 16.24 -11.90
C THR A 358 16.79 17.51 -12.64
N ALA A 359 17.15 18.56 -11.92
CA ALA A 359 17.87 19.68 -12.51
C ALA A 359 19.23 19.20 -13.07
N PRO A 360 19.73 19.77 -14.19
CA PRO A 360 21.04 19.38 -14.74
C PRO A 360 22.17 19.68 -13.75
N LEU A 361 23.18 18.80 -13.71
CA LEU A 361 24.40 19.04 -12.93
C LEU A 361 25.24 20.16 -13.55
N PRO A 362 26.03 20.90 -12.76
CA PRO A 362 26.90 21.95 -13.27
C PRO A 362 27.85 21.43 -14.36
N GLU A 363 28.05 22.22 -15.41
CA GLU A 363 28.76 21.76 -16.61
C GLU A 363 30.21 21.35 -16.34
N ALA A 364 30.93 22.10 -15.49
CA ALA A 364 32.28 21.73 -15.05
C ALA A 364 32.35 20.34 -14.42
N ILE A 365 31.37 20.00 -13.57
CA ILE A 365 31.26 18.69 -12.89
C ILE A 365 30.92 17.59 -13.91
N ARG A 366 29.93 17.84 -14.77
CA ARG A 366 29.51 16.89 -15.82
C ARG A 366 30.64 16.60 -16.81
N ASN A 367 31.47 17.61 -17.13
CA ASN A 367 32.63 17.47 -18.01
C ASN A 367 33.78 16.73 -17.31
N ALA A 368 34.10 17.06 -16.06
CA ALA A 368 35.12 16.35 -15.26
C ALA A 368 34.79 14.86 -15.10
N ILE A 369 33.53 14.50 -14.81
CA ILE A 369 33.07 13.11 -14.73
C ILE A 369 33.29 12.38 -16.06
N LYS A 370 32.94 13.01 -17.19
CA LYS A 370 33.07 12.40 -18.52
C LYS A 370 34.52 12.30 -19.01
N GLN A 371 35.36 13.28 -18.69
CA GLN A 371 36.77 13.29 -19.08
C GLN A 371 37.59 12.25 -18.31
N GLY A 372 37.30 12.04 -17.02
CA GLY A 372 37.94 10.99 -16.22
C GLY A 372 37.27 9.62 -16.26
N ASP A 373 36.17 9.42 -17.00
CA ASP A 373 35.33 8.21 -16.94
C ASP A 373 34.92 7.81 -15.49
N ILE A 374 34.68 8.82 -14.65
CA ILE A 374 34.42 8.62 -13.22
C ILE A 374 33.05 7.98 -13.02
N VAL A 375 33.01 6.94 -12.18
CA VAL A 375 31.74 6.33 -11.72
C VAL A 375 31.13 7.22 -10.63
N ALA A 376 30.46 8.28 -11.06
CA ALA A 376 29.75 9.21 -10.20
C ALA A 376 28.43 8.64 -9.68
N CYS A 377 28.06 9.01 -8.45
CA CYS A 377 26.96 8.43 -7.69
C CYS A 377 25.84 9.44 -7.39
N GLY A 378 24.59 8.96 -7.50
CA GLY A 378 23.41 9.62 -6.96
C GLY A 378 22.81 8.82 -5.80
N VAL A 379 22.35 9.51 -4.76
CA VAL A 379 21.69 8.88 -3.59
C VAL A 379 20.31 9.53 -3.41
N LEU A 380 19.25 8.73 -3.22
CA LEU A 380 17.89 9.25 -3.05
C LEU A 380 16.98 8.36 -2.18
N SER A 381 16.00 8.95 -1.52
CA SER A 381 14.97 8.20 -0.75
C SER A 381 13.72 7.86 -1.59
N GLY A 382 13.93 7.49 -2.85
CA GLY A 382 12.90 7.05 -3.80
C GLY A 382 12.79 5.52 -3.94
N THR A 383 12.09 5.05 -4.98
CA THR A 383 11.83 3.61 -5.22
C THR A 383 12.56 3.01 -6.43
N LYS A 384 13.22 3.83 -7.27
CA LYS A 384 13.80 3.39 -8.55
C LYS A 384 15.12 4.10 -8.85
N ASN A 385 16.12 3.33 -9.25
CA ASN A 385 17.54 3.71 -9.34
C ASN A 385 18.24 3.09 -10.57
N PHE A 386 17.53 2.99 -11.70
CA PHE A 386 18.13 2.53 -12.95
C PHE A 386 19.26 3.47 -13.42
N GLU A 387 20.27 2.93 -14.10
CA GLU A 387 21.37 3.70 -14.69
C GLU A 387 20.83 4.79 -15.64
N GLY A 388 21.43 5.98 -15.61
CA GLY A 388 20.99 7.13 -16.39
C GLY A 388 19.67 7.78 -15.94
N ARG A 389 18.98 7.27 -14.90
CA ARG A 389 17.68 7.78 -14.45
C ARG A 389 17.72 9.21 -13.89
N LEU A 390 18.79 9.58 -13.21
CA LEU A 390 18.92 10.92 -12.60
C LEU A 390 19.57 11.92 -13.54
N CYS A 391 20.66 11.52 -14.18
CA CYS A 391 21.44 12.30 -15.15
C CYS A 391 22.30 11.34 -16.00
N ASP A 392 22.69 11.75 -17.20
CA ASP A 392 23.44 10.91 -18.16
C ASP A 392 24.86 10.54 -17.70
N CYS A 393 25.45 11.34 -16.81
CA CYS A 393 26.78 11.09 -16.23
C CYS A 393 26.74 10.29 -14.91
N VAL A 394 25.58 9.92 -14.39
CA VAL A 394 25.44 9.21 -13.10
C VAL A 394 25.20 7.71 -13.34
N ARG A 395 26.31 6.96 -13.37
CA ARG A 395 26.37 5.52 -13.63
C ARG A 395 25.88 4.67 -12.45
N ALA A 396 26.00 5.18 -11.21
CA ALA A 396 25.61 4.49 -9.98
C ALA A 396 24.51 5.26 -9.23
N ASN A 397 23.43 4.57 -8.83
CA ASN A 397 22.29 5.17 -8.15
C ASN A 397 21.86 4.30 -6.95
N TYR A 398 21.82 4.91 -5.77
CA TYR A 398 21.52 4.21 -4.50
C TYR A 398 20.24 4.73 -3.87
N LEU A 399 19.34 3.80 -3.53
CA LEU A 399 18.16 4.08 -2.71
C LEU A 399 18.55 3.97 -1.24
N ALA A 400 18.24 4.99 -0.44
CA ALA A 400 18.61 5.06 0.98
C ALA A 400 17.52 5.76 1.81
N SER A 401 17.49 5.57 3.13
CA SER A 401 16.58 6.33 4.01
C SER A 401 16.92 7.83 4.02
N PRO A 402 15.96 8.74 4.29
CA PRO A 402 16.22 10.18 4.33
C PRO A 402 17.47 10.63 5.12
N PRO A 403 17.75 10.15 6.36
CA PRO A 403 18.98 10.53 7.07
C PRO A 403 20.26 9.99 6.41
N LEU A 404 20.23 8.81 5.78
CA LEU A 404 21.36 8.30 5.00
C LEU A 404 21.63 9.14 3.75
N VAL A 405 20.60 9.69 3.09
CA VAL A 405 20.80 10.63 1.96
C VAL A 405 21.57 11.87 2.42
N VAL A 406 21.23 12.43 3.59
CA VAL A 406 21.96 13.57 4.17
C VAL A 406 23.39 13.17 4.57
N ALA A 407 23.58 12.01 5.20
CA ALA A 407 24.91 11.50 5.57
C ALA A 407 25.84 11.32 4.36
N TYR A 408 25.36 10.71 3.27
CA TYR A 408 26.14 10.56 2.03
C TYR A 408 26.38 11.90 1.31
N ALA A 409 25.48 12.90 1.45
CA ALA A 409 25.72 14.25 0.94
C ALA A 409 26.85 14.97 1.69
N ILE A 410 26.90 14.83 3.03
CA ILE A 410 27.97 15.40 3.86
C ILE A 410 29.31 14.73 3.55
N ALA A 411 29.36 13.40 3.51
CA ALA A 411 30.58 12.67 3.15
C ALA A 411 31.04 12.95 1.71
N GLY A 412 30.11 13.25 0.79
CA GLY A 412 30.38 13.52 -0.62
C GLY A 412 30.92 12.31 -1.41
N THR A 413 30.87 11.11 -0.82
CA THR A 413 31.30 9.85 -1.43
C THR A 413 30.49 8.69 -0.87
N VAL A 414 30.29 7.65 -1.68
CA VAL A 414 29.69 6.37 -1.23
C VAL A 414 30.75 5.36 -0.78
N ARG A 415 32.04 5.63 -1.01
CA ARG A 415 33.20 4.79 -0.59
C ARG A 415 33.62 5.04 0.87
N ILE A 416 32.66 5.27 1.76
CA ILE A 416 32.89 5.54 3.18
C ILE A 416 32.38 4.39 4.03
N ASP A 417 33.17 4.01 5.05
CA ASP A 417 32.73 3.20 6.17
C ASP A 417 32.46 4.11 7.37
N PHE A 418 31.18 4.29 7.70
CA PHE A 418 30.73 5.21 8.76
C PHE A 418 31.11 4.75 10.19
N GLU A 419 31.58 3.53 10.38
CA GLU A 419 32.05 3.05 11.70
C GLU A 419 33.51 3.44 11.97
N THR A 420 34.35 3.42 10.94
CA THR A 420 35.81 3.65 11.03
C THR A 420 36.28 4.99 10.47
N GLU A 421 35.55 5.62 9.56
CA GLU A 421 35.93 6.89 8.92
C GLU A 421 35.03 8.08 9.39
N PRO A 422 35.61 9.27 9.61
CA PRO A 422 34.83 10.46 9.93
C PRO A 422 34.16 11.06 8.68
N LEU A 423 33.03 11.72 8.88
CA LEU A 423 32.32 12.51 7.85
C LEU A 423 33.09 13.79 7.47
N GLY A 424 33.88 14.31 8.40
CA GLY A 424 34.67 15.53 8.23
C GLY A 424 35.25 16.03 9.56
N THR A 425 35.83 17.22 9.51
CA THR A 425 36.43 17.91 10.67
C THR A 425 35.50 19.04 11.11
N GLY A 426 35.10 19.04 12.38
CA GLY A 426 34.26 20.11 12.95
C GLY A 426 35.06 21.36 13.35
N PHE A 427 34.35 22.41 13.77
CA PHE A 427 34.94 23.73 14.09
C PHE A 427 36.17 23.69 15.02
N ASN A 428 36.22 22.74 15.96
CA ASN A 428 37.28 22.60 16.95
C ASN A 428 38.44 21.69 16.50
N GLY A 429 38.55 21.36 15.21
CA GLY A 429 39.55 20.42 14.69
C GLY A 429 39.26 18.94 15.02
N LYS A 430 38.15 18.64 15.70
CA LYS A 430 37.74 17.27 16.03
C LYS A 430 37.16 16.56 14.81
N SER A 431 37.62 15.34 14.52
CA SER A 431 36.98 14.42 13.58
C SER A 431 35.57 14.07 14.06
N ILE A 432 34.56 14.24 13.19
CA ILE A 432 33.15 13.97 13.48
C ILE A 432 32.72 12.70 12.74
N TYR A 433 32.25 11.69 13.49
CA TYR A 433 31.74 10.43 12.94
C TYR A 433 30.23 10.47 12.74
N LEU A 434 29.66 9.56 11.92
CA LEU A 434 28.21 9.50 11.73
C LEU A 434 27.47 9.30 13.07
N ARG A 435 27.99 8.44 13.94
CA ARG A 435 27.47 8.20 15.30
C ARG A 435 27.45 9.44 16.21
N ASP A 436 28.26 10.47 15.91
CA ASP A 436 28.32 11.70 16.72
C ASP A 436 27.17 12.66 16.37
N ILE A 437 26.62 12.57 15.15
CA ILE A 437 25.55 13.45 14.65
C ILE A 437 24.22 12.72 14.37
N TRP A 438 24.20 11.39 14.41
CA TRP A 438 22.99 10.62 14.23
C TRP A 438 22.01 10.88 15.39
N PRO A 439 20.73 11.15 15.12
CA PRO A 439 19.75 11.36 16.17
C PRO A 439 19.40 10.03 16.86
N SER A 440 19.22 10.07 18.18
CA SER A 440 18.78 8.89 18.94
C SER A 440 17.28 8.63 18.72
N ARG A 441 16.81 7.42 19.04
CA ARG A 441 15.38 7.07 18.92
C ARG A 441 14.53 7.89 19.90
N GLU A 442 15.09 8.19 21.06
CA GLU A 442 14.48 8.97 22.13
C GLU A 442 14.38 10.45 21.75
N GLU A 443 15.44 11.02 21.17
CA GLU A 443 15.43 12.39 20.61
C GLU A 443 14.37 12.54 19.51
N LEU A 444 14.25 11.55 18.62
CA LEU A 444 13.25 11.52 17.56
C LEU A 444 11.83 11.45 18.13
N HIS A 445 11.61 10.57 19.10
CA HIS A 445 10.31 10.37 19.73
C HIS A 445 9.80 11.68 20.36
N THR A 446 10.65 12.39 21.12
CA THR A 446 10.29 13.67 21.75
C THR A 446 9.94 14.75 20.71
N VAL A 447 10.75 14.92 19.65
CA VAL A 447 10.50 15.95 18.63
C VAL A 447 9.26 15.62 17.78
N GLU A 448 9.00 14.34 17.52
CA GLU A 448 7.78 13.89 16.85
C GLU A 448 6.54 14.16 17.72
N GLU A 449 6.57 13.79 19.01
CA GLU A 449 5.51 14.03 19.99
C GLU A 449 5.18 15.52 20.17
N GLU A 450 6.19 16.37 20.36
CA GLU A 450 6.00 17.81 20.59
C GLU A 450 5.53 18.57 19.34
N CYS A 451 6.15 18.33 18.18
CA CYS A 451 6.04 19.23 17.02
C CYS A 451 5.04 18.77 15.96
N VAL A 452 4.82 17.46 15.80
CA VAL A 452 3.84 16.94 14.83
C VAL A 452 2.45 16.96 15.44
N ILE A 453 2.32 16.42 16.66
CA ILE A 453 1.03 15.98 17.16
C ILE A 453 0.21 17.14 17.76
N SER A 454 0.80 17.93 18.67
CA SER A 454 0.06 18.96 19.45
C SER A 454 -0.65 20.03 18.59
N SER A 455 -0.18 20.29 17.36
CA SER A 455 -0.66 21.38 16.51
C SER A 455 -1.92 21.07 15.68
N MET A 456 -2.27 19.79 15.47
CA MET A 456 -3.21 19.38 14.41
C MET A 456 -4.70 19.27 14.81
N PHE A 457 -5.05 19.31 16.10
CA PHE A 457 -6.26 18.65 16.62
C PHE A 457 -7.58 19.46 16.66
N LYS A 458 -7.60 20.73 16.23
CA LYS A 458 -8.47 21.73 16.91
C LYS A 458 -9.85 22.09 16.34
N GLU A 459 -10.34 21.55 15.21
CA GLU A 459 -11.58 22.07 14.56
C GLU A 459 -12.61 21.04 14.01
N LEU A 460 -13.90 21.49 13.93
CA LEU A 460 -15.09 20.99 13.17
C LEU A 460 -16.02 19.86 13.74
N LYS A 461 -17.37 20.02 13.56
CA LYS A 461 -18.43 19.04 13.96
C LYS A 461 -19.89 19.30 13.43
N GLU A 462 -20.67 18.22 13.17
CA GLU A 462 -22.19 18.05 13.13
C GLU A 462 -23.07 18.66 11.97
N LYS A 463 -24.28 18.17 11.50
CA LYS A 463 -25.11 16.91 11.60
C LYS A 463 -26.39 16.85 10.64
N MET A 464 -26.94 15.63 10.35
CA MET A 464 -28.38 15.15 10.10
C MET A 464 -29.23 15.47 8.82
N GLU A 465 -30.19 14.64 8.28
CA GLU A 465 -30.55 13.16 8.26
C GLU A 465 -31.75 12.79 7.26
N VAL A 466 -32.02 11.49 6.87
CA VAL A 466 -33.35 10.76 6.52
C VAL A 466 -33.56 10.19 5.04
N ARG A 467 -34.30 9.11 4.60
CA ARG A 467 -34.81 7.70 4.97
C ARG A 467 -35.52 6.94 3.76
N MET A 468 -35.95 5.63 3.89
CA MET A 468 -36.96 4.78 3.10
C MET A 468 -36.56 4.11 1.73
N ALA A 469 -37.16 3.06 1.05
CA ALA A 469 -38.30 2.06 1.17
C ALA A 469 -38.04 0.73 0.30
N LYS A 470 -38.86 -0.39 0.35
CA LYS A 470 -38.45 -1.79 -0.09
C LYS A 470 -39.55 -2.88 -0.36
N GLU A 471 -39.22 -4.02 -1.06
CA GLU A 471 -39.70 -5.45 -0.88
C GLU A 471 -38.79 -6.55 -1.59
N PRO A 472 -38.91 -7.89 -1.32
CA PRO A 472 -37.98 -8.98 -1.79
C PRO A 472 -38.35 -9.88 -3.00
N VAL A 473 -37.36 -10.64 -3.52
CA VAL A 473 -37.48 -11.73 -4.55
C VAL A 473 -36.42 -12.84 -4.33
N LEU A 474 -36.74 -14.09 -4.70
CA LEU A 474 -35.93 -15.34 -4.62
C LEU A 474 -34.88 -15.51 -5.77
N PRO A 475 -33.84 -16.35 -5.61
CA PRO A 475 -32.90 -16.69 -6.68
C PRO A 475 -33.52 -17.71 -7.65
N GLN A 476 -33.07 -17.69 -8.91
CA GLN A 476 -33.56 -18.55 -10.00
C GLN A 476 -32.42 -19.38 -10.61
N PRO A 477 -32.71 -20.54 -11.24
CA PRO A 477 -31.70 -21.33 -11.94
C PRO A 477 -31.07 -20.54 -13.10
N ILE A 478 -29.84 -20.91 -13.46
CA ILE A 478 -29.15 -20.36 -14.63
C ILE A 478 -29.27 -21.41 -15.74
N GLU A 479 -30.01 -21.10 -16.80
CA GLU A 479 -30.22 -22.03 -17.92
C GLU A 479 -29.57 -21.52 -19.21
N ASN A 480 -28.85 -22.42 -19.90
CA ASN A 480 -28.26 -22.22 -21.22
C ASN A 480 -27.36 -20.97 -21.35
N ALA A 481 -26.66 -20.59 -20.27
CA ALA A 481 -25.88 -19.37 -20.21
C ALA A 481 -24.62 -19.43 -21.09
N HIS A 482 -24.34 -18.34 -21.79
CA HIS A 482 -23.10 -18.20 -22.56
C HIS A 482 -21.95 -17.68 -21.69
N VAL A 483 -20.72 -18.06 -22.03
CA VAL A 483 -19.52 -17.50 -21.39
C VAL A 483 -19.20 -16.13 -22.00
N LEU A 484 -19.36 -15.06 -21.23
CA LEU A 484 -19.03 -13.70 -21.66
C LEU A 484 -17.51 -13.52 -21.81
N LEU A 485 -16.73 -14.15 -20.92
CA LEU A 485 -15.26 -14.10 -20.91
C LEU A 485 -14.69 -15.44 -20.45
N TYR A 486 -13.64 -15.90 -21.15
CA TYR A 486 -12.84 -17.04 -20.72
C TYR A 486 -11.39 -16.55 -20.49
N LEU A 487 -10.99 -16.50 -19.22
CA LEU A 487 -9.77 -15.83 -18.76
C LEU A 487 -8.69 -16.84 -18.33
N GLY A 488 -7.48 -16.33 -18.09
CA GLY A 488 -6.35 -17.06 -17.52
C GLY A 488 -6.22 -16.91 -16.01
N ASP A 489 -5.01 -17.16 -15.51
CA ASP A 489 -4.65 -16.99 -14.10
C ASP A 489 -4.40 -15.51 -13.72
N SER A 490 -4.46 -15.22 -12.42
CA SER A 490 -4.05 -13.95 -11.78
C SER A 490 -4.75 -12.70 -12.35
N VAL A 491 -6.02 -12.83 -12.72
CA VAL A 491 -6.86 -11.73 -13.18
C VAL A 491 -7.08 -10.73 -12.03
N THR A 492 -6.35 -9.61 -12.05
CA THR A 492 -6.44 -8.60 -11.00
C THR A 492 -7.73 -7.78 -11.07
N THR A 493 -8.13 -7.15 -9.96
CA THR A 493 -9.28 -6.23 -9.94
C THR A 493 -9.10 -5.00 -10.82
N ASP A 494 -7.87 -4.66 -11.24
CA ASP A 494 -7.61 -3.64 -12.29
C ASP A 494 -7.90 -4.13 -13.71
N HIS A 495 -7.91 -5.44 -13.99
CA HIS A 495 -8.39 -5.98 -15.26
C HIS A 495 -9.93 -5.97 -15.31
N ILE A 496 -10.58 -6.27 -14.20
CA ILE A 496 -12.04 -6.33 -14.05
C ILE A 496 -12.64 -4.91 -13.99
N SER A 497 -12.09 -4.04 -13.15
CA SER A 497 -12.53 -2.66 -12.92
C SER A 497 -11.31 -1.72 -12.89
N PRO A 498 -10.74 -1.35 -14.06
CA PRO A 498 -9.64 -0.41 -14.15
C PRO A 498 -9.99 0.93 -13.49
N ALA A 499 -9.06 1.51 -12.73
CA ALA A 499 -9.26 2.84 -12.10
C ALA A 499 -8.59 4.00 -12.87
N GLY A 500 -7.73 3.70 -13.84
CA GLY A 500 -6.93 4.68 -14.58
C GLY A 500 -7.68 5.53 -15.62
N SER A 501 -6.95 6.08 -16.59
CA SER A 501 -7.50 6.93 -17.65
C SER A 501 -8.44 6.17 -18.60
N ILE A 502 -9.48 6.86 -19.06
CA ILE A 502 -10.46 6.30 -20.00
C ILE A 502 -9.89 6.33 -21.42
N ALA A 503 -9.67 5.14 -22.01
CA ALA A 503 -9.12 5.01 -23.37
C ALA A 503 -10.11 5.53 -24.43
N ARG A 504 -9.63 6.38 -25.35
CA ARG A 504 -10.47 7.15 -26.30
C ARG A 504 -11.41 6.31 -27.20
N SER A 505 -11.10 5.03 -27.40
CA SER A 505 -11.88 4.11 -28.23
C SER A 505 -12.92 3.28 -27.45
N SER A 506 -12.94 3.33 -26.12
CA SER A 506 -13.80 2.45 -25.30
C SER A 506 -15.28 2.85 -25.34
N ALA A 507 -16.17 1.92 -24.99
CA ALA A 507 -17.58 2.19 -24.72
C ALA A 507 -17.81 3.39 -23.78
N ALA A 508 -16.97 3.54 -22.74
CA ALA A 508 -17.07 4.66 -21.80
C ALA A 508 -16.65 5.99 -22.44
N ALA A 509 -15.64 6.01 -23.31
CA ALA A 509 -15.28 7.21 -24.08
C ALA A 509 -16.38 7.58 -25.09
N LYS A 510 -16.95 6.61 -25.82
CA LYS A 510 -18.11 6.81 -26.71
C LYS A 510 -19.28 7.46 -25.95
N TYR A 511 -19.61 6.94 -24.75
CA TYR A 511 -20.66 7.49 -23.90
C TYR A 511 -20.38 8.93 -23.43
N LEU A 512 -19.16 9.23 -22.97
CA LEU A 512 -18.79 10.56 -22.49
C LEU A 512 -18.75 11.61 -23.62
N SER A 513 -18.26 11.24 -24.81
CA SER A 513 -18.36 12.06 -26.03
C SER A 513 -19.81 12.38 -26.40
N ASN A 514 -20.70 11.37 -26.32
CA ASN A 514 -22.14 11.54 -26.56
C ASN A 514 -22.85 12.37 -25.47
N LYS A 515 -22.15 12.74 -24.39
CA LYS A 515 -22.59 13.72 -23.37
C LYS A 515 -21.86 15.07 -23.51
N GLY A 516 -21.17 15.30 -24.62
CA GLY A 516 -20.51 16.58 -24.96
C GLY A 516 -19.12 16.78 -24.34
N LEU A 517 -18.55 15.77 -23.66
CA LEU A 517 -17.26 15.90 -23.00
C LEU A 517 -16.09 15.58 -23.95
N THR A 518 -15.01 16.36 -23.88
CA THR A 518 -13.78 16.07 -24.62
C THR A 518 -12.90 15.03 -23.91
N PRO A 519 -11.95 14.39 -24.61
CA PRO A 519 -11.01 13.44 -23.99
C PRO A 519 -10.12 13.99 -22.87
N ARG A 520 -10.04 15.32 -22.67
CA ARG A 520 -9.36 15.93 -21.51
C ARG A 520 -10.26 15.92 -20.26
N GLU A 521 -11.58 16.01 -20.45
CA GLU A 521 -12.57 16.09 -19.38
C GLU A 521 -13.10 14.73 -18.92
N PHE A 522 -12.79 13.65 -19.66
CA PHE A 522 -13.16 12.28 -19.28
C PHE A 522 -12.74 11.93 -17.84
N ASN A 523 -11.56 12.41 -17.39
CA ASN A 523 -10.93 12.08 -16.12
C ASN A 523 -10.61 10.55 -16.05
N SER A 524 -10.42 10.00 -14.86
CA SER A 524 -10.17 8.57 -14.62
C SER A 524 -11.47 7.81 -14.36
N TYR A 525 -11.47 6.49 -14.56
CA TYR A 525 -12.56 5.61 -14.11
C TYR A 525 -12.74 5.70 -12.59
N GLY A 526 -11.67 5.84 -11.81
CA GLY A 526 -11.74 6.08 -10.37
C GLY A 526 -12.59 7.29 -10.00
N ALA A 527 -12.46 8.40 -10.73
CA ALA A 527 -13.27 9.61 -10.56
C ALA A 527 -14.73 9.47 -11.05
N ARG A 528 -15.09 8.36 -11.70
CA ARG A 528 -16.43 8.09 -12.27
C ARG A 528 -17.21 7.01 -11.52
N ARG A 529 -16.70 6.48 -10.39
CA ARG A 529 -17.36 5.44 -9.57
C ARG A 529 -18.78 5.75 -9.08
N GLY A 530 -19.17 7.02 -9.03
CA GLY A 530 -20.54 7.48 -8.75
C GLY A 530 -21.46 7.57 -9.98
N ASN A 531 -21.09 6.93 -11.10
CA ASN A 531 -21.86 6.89 -12.35
C ASN A 531 -21.75 5.49 -12.96
N ASP A 532 -22.78 4.67 -12.75
CA ASP A 532 -22.87 3.29 -13.24
C ASP A 532 -22.74 3.20 -14.76
N ALA A 533 -23.38 4.11 -15.51
CA ALA A 533 -23.35 4.11 -16.97
C ALA A 533 -21.93 4.27 -17.56
N VAL A 534 -20.99 4.88 -16.82
CA VAL A 534 -19.56 4.92 -17.15
C VAL A 534 -18.82 3.69 -16.62
N MET A 535 -19.11 3.24 -15.41
CA MET A 535 -18.38 2.13 -14.78
C MET A 535 -18.70 0.76 -15.37
N THR A 536 -19.96 0.46 -15.69
CA THR A 536 -20.37 -0.74 -16.43
C THR A 536 -19.69 -0.76 -17.81
N ARG A 537 -19.56 0.41 -18.46
CA ARG A 537 -18.81 0.58 -19.72
C ARG A 537 -17.28 0.53 -19.55
N GLY A 538 -16.78 0.68 -18.34
CA GLY A 538 -15.38 0.49 -17.95
C GLY A 538 -15.06 -0.94 -17.48
N THR A 539 -16.08 -1.76 -17.24
CA THR A 539 -15.92 -3.13 -16.73
C THR A 539 -15.30 -4.00 -17.84
N PHE A 540 -14.22 -4.70 -17.49
CA PHE A 540 -13.33 -5.41 -18.42
C PHE A 540 -12.73 -4.54 -19.55
N ALA A 541 -12.78 -3.19 -19.43
CA ALA A 541 -12.25 -2.27 -20.43
C ALA A 541 -10.71 -2.06 -20.36
N ASN A 542 -10.00 -2.89 -19.60
CA ASN A 542 -8.55 -2.81 -19.48
C ASN A 542 -7.86 -3.33 -20.76
N ILE A 543 -7.02 -2.50 -21.38
CA ILE A 543 -6.30 -2.83 -22.62
C ILE A 543 -5.37 -4.06 -22.51
N LYS A 544 -5.02 -4.49 -21.30
CA LYS A 544 -4.20 -5.68 -21.03
C LYS A 544 -5.01 -6.95 -20.77
N LEU A 545 -6.34 -6.90 -20.77
CA LEU A 545 -7.19 -8.08 -20.54
C LEU A 545 -6.88 -9.19 -21.54
N LEU A 546 -6.50 -10.37 -21.05
CA LEU A 546 -6.24 -11.55 -21.88
C LEU A 546 -7.45 -12.50 -21.86
N ASN A 547 -8.35 -12.31 -22.83
CA ASN A 547 -9.45 -13.22 -23.09
C ASN A 547 -9.01 -14.33 -24.06
N LYS A 548 -9.13 -15.60 -23.65
CA LYS A 548 -8.74 -16.77 -24.45
C LYS A 548 -9.53 -16.87 -25.77
N PHE A 549 -10.75 -16.33 -25.83
CA PHE A 549 -11.50 -16.25 -27.11
C PHE A 549 -10.85 -15.32 -28.14
N ILE A 550 -10.05 -14.35 -27.70
CA ILE A 550 -9.37 -13.35 -28.55
C ILE A 550 -7.89 -13.71 -28.78
N GLY A 551 -7.29 -14.51 -27.89
CA GLY A 551 -5.92 -15.03 -28.00
C GLY A 551 -4.80 -13.98 -27.80
N LYS A 552 -5.15 -12.71 -27.62
CA LYS A 552 -4.21 -11.59 -27.41
C LYS A 552 -4.81 -10.53 -26.46
N PRO A 553 -4.00 -9.68 -25.81
CA PRO A 553 -4.49 -8.63 -24.93
C PRO A 553 -5.43 -7.66 -25.67
N ALA A 554 -6.70 -7.61 -25.26
CA ALA A 554 -7.72 -6.71 -25.77
C ALA A 554 -8.94 -6.67 -24.82
N PRO A 555 -9.60 -5.51 -24.64
CA PRO A 555 -10.83 -5.37 -23.84
C PRO A 555 -12.07 -5.84 -24.63
N LYS A 556 -11.99 -7.05 -25.19
CA LYS A 556 -12.95 -7.58 -26.18
C LYS A 556 -13.37 -9.01 -25.90
N THR A 557 -14.51 -9.41 -26.46
CA THR A 557 -15.00 -10.79 -26.46
C THR A 557 -15.80 -11.11 -27.73
N VAL A 558 -16.22 -12.36 -27.87
CA VAL A 558 -17.07 -12.82 -28.97
C VAL A 558 -18.51 -12.92 -28.50
N HIS A 559 -19.43 -12.29 -29.22
CA HIS A 559 -20.86 -12.52 -29.07
C HIS A 559 -21.25 -13.75 -29.89
N PHE A 560 -21.35 -14.92 -29.25
CA PHE A 560 -21.46 -16.20 -29.94
C PHE A 560 -22.67 -16.32 -30.88
N PRO A 561 -23.89 -15.85 -30.54
CA PRO A 561 -25.04 -15.90 -31.45
C PRO A 561 -24.84 -15.17 -32.79
N SER A 562 -24.01 -14.12 -32.82
CA SER A 562 -23.72 -13.34 -34.04
C SER A 562 -22.32 -13.55 -34.62
N GLY A 563 -21.45 -14.29 -33.92
CA GLY A 563 -20.03 -14.47 -34.24
C GLY A 563 -19.17 -13.20 -34.14
N GLN A 564 -19.73 -12.06 -33.74
CA GLN A 564 -19.03 -10.77 -33.79
C GLN A 564 -18.04 -10.59 -32.63
N THR A 565 -16.89 -9.97 -32.91
CA THR A 565 -15.89 -9.58 -31.90
C THR A 565 -16.09 -8.13 -31.49
N LEU A 566 -16.57 -7.90 -30.27
CA LEU A 566 -17.03 -6.59 -29.77
C LEU A 566 -16.25 -6.16 -28.52
N ASP A 567 -16.37 -4.91 -28.08
CA ASP A 567 -15.94 -4.53 -26.73
C ASP A 567 -16.79 -5.31 -25.70
N VAL A 568 -16.25 -5.70 -24.54
CA VAL A 568 -16.95 -6.63 -23.60
C VAL A 568 -18.33 -6.09 -23.18
N PHE A 569 -18.42 -4.78 -22.93
CA PHE A 569 -19.67 -4.09 -22.64
C PHE A 569 -20.70 -4.18 -23.79
N GLU A 570 -20.25 -4.07 -25.04
CA GLU A 570 -21.13 -4.10 -26.22
C GLU A 570 -21.67 -5.52 -26.45
N ALA A 571 -20.85 -6.56 -26.21
CA ALA A 571 -21.32 -7.95 -26.23
C ALA A 571 -22.31 -8.25 -25.09
N ALA A 572 -22.10 -7.70 -23.89
CA ALA A 572 -23.03 -7.84 -22.77
C ALA A 572 -24.38 -7.15 -23.03
N GLU A 573 -24.38 -5.94 -23.62
CA GLU A 573 -25.62 -5.27 -24.05
C GLU A 573 -26.42 -6.11 -25.06
N LEU A 574 -25.78 -6.91 -25.92
CA LEU A 574 -26.49 -7.82 -26.85
C LEU A 574 -27.08 -9.02 -26.12
N TYR A 575 -26.28 -9.78 -25.35
CA TYR A 575 -26.81 -10.91 -24.56
C TYR A 575 -27.98 -10.49 -23.65
N GLN A 576 -27.91 -9.32 -23.01
CA GLN A 576 -29.00 -8.76 -22.21
C GLN A 576 -30.28 -8.47 -23.02
N LYS A 577 -30.16 -7.94 -24.25
CA LYS A 577 -31.30 -7.68 -25.15
C LYS A 577 -31.91 -8.96 -25.72
N GLU A 578 -31.09 -9.99 -25.91
CA GLU A 578 -31.51 -11.32 -26.35
C GLU A 578 -32.07 -12.18 -25.18
N GLY A 579 -32.03 -11.67 -23.94
CA GLY A 579 -32.51 -12.36 -22.74
C GLY A 579 -31.59 -13.50 -22.27
N ILE A 580 -30.39 -13.61 -22.84
CA ILE A 580 -29.44 -14.71 -22.63
C ILE A 580 -28.65 -14.45 -21.34
N PRO A 581 -28.71 -15.36 -20.34
CA PRO A 581 -27.86 -15.24 -19.15
C PRO A 581 -26.39 -15.49 -19.49
N VAL A 582 -25.48 -14.88 -18.74
CA VAL A 582 -24.04 -15.03 -18.97
C VAL A 582 -23.25 -15.38 -17.70
N ILE A 583 -22.15 -16.10 -17.91
CA ILE A 583 -21.17 -16.48 -16.88
C ILE A 583 -19.74 -16.11 -17.31
N ILE A 584 -18.77 -16.25 -16.40
CA ILE A 584 -17.34 -16.07 -16.68
C ILE A 584 -16.58 -17.36 -16.33
N LEU A 585 -15.67 -17.79 -17.20
CA LEU A 585 -14.66 -18.81 -16.89
C LEU A 585 -13.32 -18.13 -16.57
N ALA A 586 -12.62 -18.58 -15.53
CA ALA A 586 -11.31 -18.06 -15.15
C ALA A 586 -10.34 -19.15 -14.67
N GLY A 587 -9.05 -18.83 -14.61
CA GLY A 587 -8.02 -19.68 -13.99
C GLY A 587 -7.92 -19.47 -12.48
N LYS A 588 -6.69 -19.55 -11.96
CA LYS A 588 -6.34 -19.41 -10.55
C LYS A 588 -6.23 -17.95 -10.12
N LYS A 589 -6.44 -17.66 -8.84
CA LYS A 589 -6.30 -16.32 -8.24
C LYS A 589 -7.12 -15.23 -8.96
N TYR A 590 -8.36 -15.55 -9.28
CA TYR A 590 -9.30 -14.59 -9.85
C TYR A 590 -9.67 -13.52 -8.81
N GLY A 591 -9.53 -12.24 -9.18
CA GLY A 591 -9.84 -11.10 -8.31
C GLY A 591 -8.66 -10.51 -7.52
N LEU A 592 -7.42 -10.72 -7.96
CA LEU A 592 -6.23 -10.29 -7.20
C LEU A 592 -6.11 -8.76 -7.04
N GLY A 593 -5.82 -8.30 -5.82
CA GLY A 593 -5.43 -6.91 -5.53
C GLY A 593 -6.50 -6.07 -4.80
N SER A 594 -6.68 -4.82 -5.26
CA SER A 594 -7.41 -3.76 -4.55
C SER A 594 -8.90 -4.08 -4.32
N SER A 595 -9.42 -3.76 -3.12
CA SER A 595 -10.76 -4.03 -2.56
C SER A 595 -11.94 -3.32 -3.24
N ARG A 596 -11.87 -3.08 -4.56
CA ARG A 596 -12.84 -2.30 -5.33
C ARG A 596 -14.13 -3.09 -5.56
N ASP A 597 -15.19 -2.67 -4.88
CA ASP A 597 -16.57 -3.11 -5.08
C ASP A 597 -17.03 -3.13 -6.56
N TRP A 598 -16.55 -2.18 -7.36
CA TRP A 598 -16.82 -2.12 -8.80
C TRP A 598 -16.29 -3.31 -9.61
N ALA A 599 -15.36 -4.11 -9.06
CA ALA A 599 -14.99 -5.39 -9.66
C ALA A 599 -16.13 -6.43 -9.56
N ALA A 600 -17.14 -6.23 -8.70
CA ALA A 600 -18.35 -7.06 -8.61
C ALA A 600 -19.61 -6.32 -9.10
N LYS A 601 -19.80 -5.04 -8.73
CA LYS A 601 -20.91 -4.19 -9.24
C LYS A 601 -20.87 -4.09 -10.78
N GLY A 602 -19.67 -4.07 -11.39
CA GLY A 602 -19.48 -4.07 -12.84
C GLY A 602 -20.03 -5.33 -13.53
N PRO A 603 -19.48 -6.54 -13.26
CA PRO A 603 -19.98 -7.79 -13.84
C PRO A 603 -21.46 -8.04 -13.59
N PHE A 604 -21.98 -7.65 -12.41
CA PHE A 604 -23.42 -7.73 -12.11
C PHE A 604 -24.26 -6.91 -13.11
N LEU A 605 -23.85 -5.66 -13.39
CA LEU A 605 -24.51 -4.80 -14.37
C LEU A 605 -24.23 -5.21 -15.83
N LEU A 606 -23.20 -6.02 -16.09
CA LEU A 606 -23.04 -6.76 -17.35
C LEU A 606 -23.93 -8.03 -17.43
N GLY A 607 -24.74 -8.32 -16.41
CA GLY A 607 -25.67 -9.44 -16.39
C GLY A 607 -25.07 -10.79 -15.96
N VAL A 608 -23.81 -10.80 -15.52
CA VAL A 608 -23.12 -12.02 -15.07
C VAL A 608 -23.83 -12.63 -13.87
N LYS A 609 -24.18 -13.91 -13.94
CA LYS A 609 -24.92 -14.64 -12.89
C LYS A 609 -24.02 -15.52 -12.02
N ALA A 610 -22.97 -16.07 -12.61
CA ALA A 610 -21.95 -16.85 -11.91
C ALA A 610 -20.56 -16.61 -12.50
N VAL A 611 -19.53 -16.77 -11.66
CA VAL A 611 -18.15 -16.96 -12.10
C VAL A 611 -17.77 -18.41 -11.79
N LEU A 612 -16.99 -19.04 -12.66
CA LEU A 612 -16.43 -20.37 -12.47
C LEU A 612 -14.92 -20.31 -12.68
N ALA A 613 -14.15 -20.50 -11.61
CA ALA A 613 -12.70 -20.31 -11.58
C ALA A 613 -11.96 -21.53 -10.99
N GLU A 614 -10.64 -21.61 -11.16
CA GLU A 614 -9.82 -22.61 -10.46
C GLU A 614 -9.55 -22.19 -9.01
N SER A 615 -9.42 -20.88 -8.73
CA SER A 615 -9.42 -20.32 -7.36
C SER A 615 -9.66 -18.81 -7.34
N TYR A 616 -10.13 -18.30 -6.20
CA TYR A 616 -10.44 -16.88 -5.98
C TYR A 616 -9.51 -16.26 -4.94
N GLU A 617 -9.32 -14.95 -5.04
CA GLU A 617 -8.71 -14.14 -3.97
C GLU A 617 -9.79 -13.68 -2.98
N LYS A 618 -9.52 -13.81 -1.67
CA LYS A 618 -10.54 -13.84 -0.59
C LYS A 618 -11.53 -12.68 -0.64
N VAL A 619 -11.04 -11.44 -0.72
CA VAL A 619 -11.88 -10.23 -0.74
C VAL A 619 -12.78 -10.18 -1.96
N HIS A 620 -12.30 -10.61 -3.14
CA HIS A 620 -13.11 -10.58 -4.34
C HIS A 620 -14.21 -11.65 -4.34
N LYS A 621 -13.96 -12.82 -3.74
CA LYS A 621 -14.99 -13.84 -3.52
C LYS A 621 -16.19 -13.25 -2.74
N SER A 622 -15.92 -12.59 -1.62
CA SER A 622 -16.95 -12.01 -0.76
C SER A 622 -17.70 -10.84 -1.46
N GLN A 623 -17.02 -10.04 -2.28
CA GLN A 623 -17.68 -9.02 -3.12
C GLN A 623 -18.67 -9.61 -4.13
N LEU A 624 -18.37 -10.76 -4.76
CA LEU A 624 -19.29 -11.42 -5.70
C LEU A 624 -20.56 -11.89 -4.98
N ILE A 625 -20.41 -12.54 -3.83
CA ILE A 625 -21.53 -12.96 -2.96
C ILE A 625 -22.34 -11.74 -2.50
N GLY A 626 -21.66 -10.66 -2.09
CA GLY A 626 -22.24 -9.41 -1.65
C GLY A 626 -23.08 -8.66 -2.70
N ILE A 627 -22.91 -8.96 -3.99
CA ILE A 627 -23.76 -8.44 -5.08
C ILE A 627 -24.67 -9.53 -5.72
N GLY A 628 -24.69 -10.75 -5.18
CA GLY A 628 -25.55 -11.84 -5.65
C GLY A 628 -25.03 -12.61 -6.88
N ILE A 629 -23.73 -12.56 -7.18
CA ILE A 629 -23.09 -13.43 -8.18
C ILE A 629 -22.58 -14.68 -7.47
N ALA A 630 -22.88 -15.87 -8.00
CA ALA A 630 -22.39 -17.13 -7.45
C ALA A 630 -20.89 -17.34 -7.75
N PRO A 631 -20.01 -17.52 -6.74
CA PRO A 631 -18.63 -17.95 -6.95
C PRO A 631 -18.55 -19.48 -6.97
N LEU A 632 -18.38 -20.05 -8.15
CA LEU A 632 -18.22 -21.49 -8.36
C LEU A 632 -16.74 -21.82 -8.61
N GLN A 633 -16.29 -22.97 -8.13
CA GLN A 633 -14.92 -23.44 -8.32
C GLN A 633 -14.86 -24.84 -8.92
N PHE A 634 -13.91 -25.09 -9.80
CA PHE A 634 -13.59 -26.46 -10.21
C PHE A 634 -13.13 -27.31 -9.01
N LEU A 635 -13.37 -28.62 -9.10
CA LEU A 635 -12.90 -29.58 -8.09
C LEU A 635 -11.36 -29.70 -8.12
N PRO A 636 -10.71 -30.17 -7.04
CA PRO A 636 -9.25 -30.25 -6.98
C PRO A 636 -8.64 -31.08 -8.13
N GLY A 637 -7.83 -30.43 -8.97
CA GLY A 637 -7.21 -31.03 -10.17
C GLY A 637 -8.01 -30.83 -11.46
N GLU A 638 -9.28 -30.43 -11.37
CA GLU A 638 -10.08 -30.04 -12.53
C GLU A 638 -9.86 -28.58 -12.92
N ASN A 639 -10.00 -28.31 -14.22
CA ASN A 639 -9.96 -26.99 -14.82
C ASN A 639 -10.60 -27.08 -16.22
N PRO A 640 -10.84 -25.95 -16.92
CA PRO A 640 -11.46 -25.99 -18.25
C PRO A 640 -10.72 -26.86 -19.26
N SER A 641 -9.38 -26.94 -19.21
CA SER A 641 -8.59 -27.74 -20.15
C SER A 641 -8.69 -29.24 -19.87
N THR A 642 -8.63 -29.69 -18.61
CA THR A 642 -8.80 -31.11 -18.26
C THR A 642 -10.24 -31.58 -18.44
N LEU A 643 -11.22 -30.69 -18.28
CA LEU A 643 -12.61 -30.95 -18.60
C LEU A 643 -12.94 -30.78 -20.10
N GLY A 644 -12.01 -30.33 -20.94
CA GLY A 644 -12.23 -30.13 -22.38
C GLY A 644 -13.24 -29.03 -22.73
N LEU A 645 -13.49 -28.09 -21.80
CA LEU A 645 -14.41 -26.97 -21.96
C LEU A 645 -13.75 -25.89 -22.84
N THR A 646 -14.38 -25.59 -23.97
CA THR A 646 -13.91 -24.55 -24.89
C THR A 646 -14.37 -23.14 -24.48
N GLY A 647 -15.41 -23.05 -23.63
CA GLY A 647 -16.14 -21.83 -23.30
C GLY A 647 -17.15 -21.42 -24.39
N ARG A 648 -17.31 -22.21 -25.46
CA ARG A 648 -18.30 -21.98 -26.52
C ARG A 648 -19.62 -22.72 -26.27
N GLU A 649 -19.62 -23.62 -25.29
CA GLU A 649 -20.80 -24.33 -24.82
C GLU A 649 -21.77 -23.34 -24.14
N GLN A 650 -23.04 -23.73 -24.06
CA GLN A 650 -23.99 -23.12 -23.12
C GLN A 650 -23.96 -23.92 -21.82
N PHE A 651 -24.08 -23.24 -20.69
CA PHE A 651 -23.92 -23.81 -19.35
C PHE A 651 -25.21 -23.63 -18.54
N SER A 652 -25.74 -24.73 -18.00
CA SER A 652 -26.91 -24.76 -17.13
C SER A 652 -26.51 -25.20 -15.72
N ILE A 653 -26.90 -24.42 -14.72
CA ILE A 653 -26.54 -24.56 -13.31
C ILE A 653 -27.85 -24.54 -12.49
N LEU A 654 -28.14 -25.66 -11.83
CA LEU A 654 -29.32 -25.81 -10.98
C LEU A 654 -28.93 -25.54 -9.51
N PHE A 655 -29.55 -24.53 -8.91
CA PHE A 655 -29.44 -24.27 -7.48
C PHE A 655 -30.60 -24.96 -6.74
N PRO A 656 -30.33 -25.92 -5.84
CA PRO A 656 -31.38 -26.53 -5.02
C PRO A 656 -32.03 -25.52 -4.06
N PRO A 657 -33.29 -25.75 -3.61
CA PRO A 657 -33.96 -24.85 -2.66
C PRO A 657 -33.20 -24.69 -1.34
N GLU A 658 -32.57 -25.77 -0.89
CA GLU A 658 -31.65 -25.80 0.24
C GLU A 658 -30.22 -25.89 -0.29
N LEU A 659 -29.40 -24.91 0.08
CA LEU A 659 -27.98 -24.82 -0.22
C LEU A 659 -27.25 -24.95 1.12
N SER A 660 -26.18 -25.74 1.17
CA SER A 660 -25.30 -25.88 2.32
C SER A 660 -23.92 -25.26 2.06
N PRO A 661 -23.13 -24.94 3.12
CA PRO A 661 -21.76 -24.47 2.95
C PRO A 661 -20.90 -25.45 2.16
N LYS A 662 -20.17 -24.94 1.17
CA LYS A 662 -19.31 -25.72 0.26
C LYS A 662 -20.06 -26.88 -0.43
N MET A 663 -21.34 -26.68 -0.76
CA MET A 663 -22.12 -27.65 -1.53
C MET A 663 -21.53 -27.87 -2.93
N THR A 664 -21.46 -29.13 -3.35
CA THR A 664 -21.19 -29.51 -4.74
C THR A 664 -22.45 -29.32 -5.58
N LEU A 665 -22.35 -28.63 -6.72
CA LEU A 665 -23.41 -28.45 -7.71
C LEU A 665 -22.99 -29.07 -9.05
N ASP A 666 -23.93 -29.66 -9.78
CA ASP A 666 -23.67 -30.14 -11.14
C ASP A 666 -23.95 -29.07 -12.19
N ILE A 667 -23.05 -28.96 -13.15
CA ILE A 667 -23.18 -28.11 -14.33
C ILE A 667 -23.35 -29.00 -15.56
N LYS A 668 -24.40 -28.74 -16.34
CA LYS A 668 -24.66 -29.39 -17.63
C LYS A 668 -24.34 -28.45 -18.78
N THR A 669 -23.62 -28.95 -19.79
CA THR A 669 -23.35 -28.21 -21.03
C THR A 669 -24.33 -28.57 -22.15
N SER A 670 -24.50 -27.69 -23.13
CA SER A 670 -25.25 -27.99 -24.37
C SER A 670 -24.61 -29.09 -25.24
N THR A 671 -23.33 -29.40 -25.03
CA THR A 671 -22.64 -30.56 -25.64
C THR A 671 -22.97 -31.89 -24.93
N GLY A 672 -23.83 -31.87 -23.91
CA GLY A 672 -24.26 -33.06 -23.16
C GLY A 672 -23.30 -33.48 -22.05
N LYS A 673 -22.15 -32.82 -21.87
CA LYS A 673 -21.23 -33.07 -20.76
C LYS A 673 -21.84 -32.57 -19.45
N VAL A 674 -21.72 -33.37 -18.41
CA VAL A 674 -21.99 -32.98 -17.02
C VAL A 674 -20.67 -33.04 -16.25
N PHE A 675 -20.45 -32.08 -15.36
CA PHE A 675 -19.33 -32.06 -14.41
C PHE A 675 -19.75 -31.30 -13.14
N SER A 676 -19.10 -31.60 -12.03
CA SER A 676 -19.45 -31.04 -10.72
C SER A 676 -18.52 -29.89 -10.33
N VAL A 677 -19.03 -28.93 -9.56
CA VAL A 677 -18.28 -27.75 -9.08
C VAL A 677 -18.59 -27.48 -7.60
N LEU A 678 -17.68 -26.80 -6.91
CA LEU A 678 -17.90 -26.36 -5.53
C LEU A 678 -18.53 -24.96 -5.51
N ALA A 679 -19.68 -24.80 -4.87
CA ALA A 679 -20.24 -23.47 -4.58
C ALA A 679 -19.52 -22.89 -3.34
N LEU A 680 -18.72 -21.84 -3.53
CA LEU A 680 -17.83 -21.31 -2.49
C LEU A 680 -18.54 -20.40 -1.48
N PHE A 681 -19.61 -20.88 -0.86
CA PHE A 681 -20.20 -20.28 0.33
C PHE A 681 -19.56 -20.95 1.57
N GLU A 682 -18.89 -20.20 2.45
CA GLU A 682 -18.26 -20.74 3.68
C GLU A 682 -19.27 -21.05 4.79
N ASN A 683 -20.43 -20.37 4.78
CA ASN A 683 -21.38 -20.35 5.88
C ASN A 683 -22.79 -19.92 5.41
N ASP A 684 -23.78 -20.12 6.28
CA ASP A 684 -25.18 -19.85 5.97
C ASP A 684 -25.50 -18.36 5.76
N VAL A 685 -24.65 -17.44 6.26
CA VAL A 685 -24.80 -16.00 6.00
C VAL A 685 -24.40 -15.67 4.58
N GLU A 686 -23.29 -16.20 4.06
CA GLU A 686 -22.94 -16.08 2.63
C GLU A 686 -24.06 -16.64 1.72
N ILE A 687 -24.63 -17.80 2.08
CA ILE A 687 -25.78 -18.40 1.38
C ILE A 687 -27.01 -17.48 1.45
N THR A 688 -27.25 -16.87 2.61
CA THR A 688 -28.37 -15.93 2.82
C THR A 688 -28.19 -14.69 1.96
N LEU A 689 -27.02 -14.06 1.96
CA LEU A 689 -26.76 -12.87 1.16
C LEU A 689 -26.91 -13.18 -0.34
N PHE A 690 -26.47 -14.36 -0.81
CA PHE A 690 -26.74 -14.82 -2.17
C PHE A 690 -28.24 -15.02 -2.45
N LYS A 691 -28.97 -15.77 -1.60
CA LYS A 691 -30.41 -15.99 -1.74
C LYS A 691 -31.23 -14.70 -1.72
N TRP A 692 -30.76 -13.66 -1.04
CA TRP A 692 -31.41 -12.35 -0.98
C TRP A 692 -30.95 -11.37 -2.09
N GLY A 693 -30.10 -11.82 -3.03
CA GLY A 693 -29.66 -11.04 -4.18
C GLY A 693 -28.59 -9.99 -3.85
N GLY A 694 -27.73 -10.27 -2.87
CA GLY A 694 -26.67 -9.37 -2.38
C GLY A 694 -26.97 -8.75 -1.02
N SER A 695 -25.92 -8.26 -0.34
CA SER A 695 -26.01 -7.77 1.03
C SER A 695 -26.81 -6.47 1.14
N LEU A 696 -26.64 -5.51 0.23
CA LEU A 696 -27.41 -4.27 0.23
C LEU A 696 -28.91 -4.53 0.06
N ASN A 697 -29.26 -5.54 -0.74
CA ASN A 697 -30.64 -6.02 -0.85
C ASN A 697 -31.12 -6.61 0.48
N PHE A 698 -30.38 -7.54 1.10
CA PHE A 698 -30.72 -8.08 2.43
C PHE A 698 -30.86 -6.98 3.51
N VAL A 699 -29.94 -6.01 3.54
CA VAL A 699 -29.92 -4.90 4.51
C VAL A 699 -31.10 -3.97 4.31
N ALA A 700 -31.34 -3.47 3.09
CA ALA A 700 -32.55 -2.71 2.78
C ALA A 700 -33.80 -3.53 3.15
N ARG A 701 -33.79 -4.84 2.88
CA ARG A 701 -34.87 -5.77 3.24
C ARG A 701 -35.04 -6.02 4.74
N ARG A 702 -34.15 -5.51 5.60
CA ARG A 702 -34.24 -5.52 7.08
C ARG A 702 -34.64 -4.17 7.71
N PHE A 703 -34.42 -3.03 7.05
CA PHE A 703 -34.65 -1.68 7.62
C PHE A 703 -36.07 -1.11 7.47
N LEU A 704 -36.90 -1.80 6.70
CA LEU A 704 -38.04 -1.28 5.98
C LEU A 704 -39.17 -2.32 5.99
#